data_AF-A0A6P4B3M0-F1
#
_entry.id   AF-A0A6P4B3M0-F1
#
_cell.length_a   1.000
_cell.length_b   1.000
_cell.length_c   1.000
_cell.angle_alpha   90.00
_cell.angle_beta   90.00
_cell.angle_gamma   90.00
#
_symmetry.space_group_name_H-M   'P 1'
#
loop_
_entity.id
_entity.type
_entity.pdbx_description
1 polymer ?
#
loop_
_entity_poly.entity_id
_entity_poly.type
_entity_poly.pdbx_seq_one_letter_code
_entity_poly.pdbx_strand_id
1 'polypeptide(L)'
;MARLSNFRLLFSSFSLSKPSTLHFRSIFSTVIASSSSPRRHRNAPLHLTRRNNSNTRGGRGRTTHPMELDKNASSAGFNKRRAEGRDNNDAPKKDLQLKHRKVNPVNTIAYLQILGTGMDTQDTSPSVFLFFDKQRFIFNAGEGLQRFCTEHKIKLSKIDHIFLTRVCSETAGGLPGLLLTLAGMGEEGMCVKIWGPSDLKFLVDAMRSFIPNAAMVHTKSFGGTDDTTVLTGCKLLDNPIVLIENEVVKISAIILRPHHPMTPSETLNSPNGKNQAAAKPGDMSVVYICELPEIKGKFDQDKAKALGLKPGPKYRELQFGNSVQSDRLNITVHPSDVLGPSVPGPIVLLVDCPTKSHLESLLNAQSLTSYYDQGKVSASFSGNSSFFVSSTTHYLLLLFASIVLRKNVEIPILKASARIASRLNYVCPQFFPAPGFSSLSSALASSEGSFSESSKVISAENLLKFTLRPYARLGLDRSGTPTTVTSTQIIDELLSEIPEVVEAAHHVSQLWQQANQTKEDLVPAADRNMMIEEPWLCDSTVPSCLENIRRDDLEIVLLGTGSSQPSKYRNVSSIYINLFSKGGLLLDCGEGTLGQLKRRYGVSGADDVVRALRCIWISHIHADHHTGLARILALRRELLKGVPHEPVLVVGPRQLKRYLDAYQRLEDLDMLFLDCRHTTAASLDAFEDGCDLNNNNREVSASKVDSTLFARESRMQSLWKRPGSPVDKDAVSPILERFRGVIQEAGLKSLISFPVVHCPQAFGVVLKAAERTSTAGKVIPGWKVVYSGDTRPCPELVEASRGATVLIHEATFEEAMVEEAIAKNHSTTNEAIEMGNSADAYRIILTHFSQRYPKIPVLDEANMHKTCVAFDMMSVNVADLPVLPKVLPYLKLLFRNEMIVDESDDVVDAVTAAY
;
A
#
# COMPACT_ATOMS: atom_id res chain seq x y z
N MET A 1 -21.09 -25.52 52.29
CA MET A 1 -22.31 -25.94 53.00
C MET A 1 -23.51 -25.71 52.09
N ALA A 2 -24.31 -26.75 51.89
CA ALA A 2 -25.69 -26.82 51.34
C ALA A 2 -25.94 -26.23 49.94
N ARG A 3 -26.62 -26.88 48.98
CA ARG A 3 -27.37 -28.16 48.82
C ARG A 3 -27.49 -28.32 47.27
N LEU A 4 -27.17 -29.48 46.68
CA LEU A 4 -28.14 -30.55 46.28
C LEU A 4 -29.29 -29.98 45.43
N SER A 5 -29.63 -30.45 44.21
CA SER A 5 -29.65 -31.83 43.73
C SER A 5 -30.31 -31.93 42.33
N ASN A 6 -29.98 -33.00 41.58
CA ASN A 6 -30.90 -33.85 40.78
C ASN A 6 -31.55 -33.31 39.49
N PHE A 7 -31.85 -34.08 38.43
CA PHE A 7 -31.50 -35.40 37.90
C PHE A 7 -32.29 -35.57 36.58
N ARG A 8 -31.74 -36.30 35.60
CA ARG A 8 -32.40 -37.16 34.56
C ARG A 8 -33.44 -36.59 33.57
N LEU A 9 -33.18 -36.68 32.25
CA LEU A 9 -33.51 -37.80 31.32
C LEU A 9 -35.01 -38.05 31.13
N LEU A 10 -35.52 -37.98 29.89
CA LEU A 10 -36.37 -39.00 29.25
C LEU A 10 -36.65 -38.72 27.76
N PHE A 11 -36.85 -39.84 27.06
CA PHE A 11 -36.92 -40.13 25.62
C PHE A 11 -38.27 -39.80 24.94
N SER A 12 -38.27 -39.69 23.60
CA SER A 12 -39.13 -40.40 22.60
C SER A 12 -39.01 -39.70 21.22
N SER A 13 -38.48 -40.31 20.15
CA SER A 13 -39.04 -41.35 19.23
C SER A 13 -40.16 -40.76 18.33
N PHE A 14 -40.34 -40.95 17.01
CA PHE A 14 -39.93 -41.84 15.89
C PHE A 14 -40.02 -40.96 14.58
N SER A 15 -39.39 -41.23 13.43
CA SER A 15 -39.77 -42.28 12.46
C SER A 15 -38.83 -42.31 11.25
N LEU A 16 -38.55 -43.54 10.80
CA LEU A 16 -37.81 -43.97 9.62
C LEU A 16 -38.50 -43.60 8.29
N SER A 17 -37.69 -43.38 7.25
CA SER A 17 -37.94 -43.93 5.92
C SER A 17 -36.62 -44.32 5.24
N LYS A 18 -36.63 -45.50 4.58
CA LYS A 18 -35.47 -46.25 4.07
C LYS A 18 -34.89 -45.69 2.75
N PRO A 19 -33.62 -46.01 2.43
CA PRO A 19 -33.02 -45.76 1.12
C PRO A 19 -33.29 -46.92 0.14
N SER A 20 -33.47 -46.61 -1.14
CA SER A 20 -33.51 -47.58 -2.24
C SER A 20 -32.11 -47.78 -2.82
N THR A 21 -31.68 -49.04 -2.84
CA THR A 21 -30.47 -49.58 -3.48
C THR A 21 -30.74 -49.93 -4.94
N LEU A 22 -29.74 -49.76 -5.84
CA LEU A 22 -29.47 -50.49 -7.10
C LEU A 22 -28.43 -49.66 -7.91
N HIS A 23 -27.45 -50.17 -8.63
CA HIS A 23 -26.70 -51.42 -8.66
C HIS A 23 -25.46 -51.12 -9.54
N PHE A 24 -24.29 -51.64 -9.18
CA PHE A 24 -23.07 -51.64 -10.01
C PHE A 24 -23.32 -52.29 -11.38
N ARG A 25 -22.80 -51.67 -12.47
CA ARG A 25 -22.25 -52.40 -13.62
C ARG A 25 -21.12 -51.61 -14.31
N SER A 26 -19.91 -52.12 -14.11
CA SER A 26 -18.77 -52.04 -15.03
C SER A 26 -19.02 -53.00 -16.19
N ILE A 27 -18.80 -52.56 -17.44
CA ILE A 27 -18.55 -53.45 -18.59
C ILE A 27 -17.49 -52.82 -19.50
N PHE A 28 -16.35 -53.50 -19.56
CA PHE A 28 -15.36 -53.48 -20.63
C PHE A 28 -15.97 -53.88 -21.98
N SER A 29 -15.54 -53.24 -23.08
CA SER A 29 -15.21 -53.99 -24.30
C SER A 29 -14.24 -53.20 -25.20
N THR A 30 -13.16 -53.90 -25.52
CA THR A 30 -12.07 -53.58 -26.45
C THR A 30 -12.38 -54.23 -27.82
N VAL A 31 -11.48 -54.06 -28.81
CA VAL A 31 -11.24 -54.90 -30.04
C VAL A 31 -11.94 -54.35 -31.30
N ILE A 32 -11.36 -54.10 -32.49
CA ILE A 32 -10.07 -54.34 -33.20
C ILE A 32 -10.04 -53.36 -34.42
N ALA A 33 -8.99 -52.55 -34.66
CA ALA A 33 -7.81 -52.73 -35.54
C ALA A 33 -8.05 -52.93 -37.07
N SER A 34 -7.40 -52.08 -37.89
CA SER A 34 -6.54 -52.42 -39.06
C SER A 34 -6.27 -51.16 -39.92
N SER A 35 -4.99 -50.73 -40.02
CA SER A 35 -4.09 -50.78 -41.20
C SER A 35 -4.34 -49.67 -42.25
N SER A 36 -3.40 -48.97 -42.89
CA SER A 36 -1.95 -49.09 -43.05
C SER A 36 -1.43 -47.95 -43.98
N SER A 37 -0.42 -47.19 -43.52
CA SER A 37 0.81 -46.82 -44.27
C SER A 37 0.72 -45.79 -45.47
N PRO A 38 1.85 -45.33 -46.08
CA PRO A 38 2.50 -44.02 -45.77
C PRO A 38 2.95 -43.23 -47.03
N ARG A 39 3.82 -42.20 -46.85
CA ARG A 39 4.66 -41.43 -47.83
C ARG A 39 4.04 -40.09 -48.30
N ARG A 40 4.77 -39.00 -48.59
CA ARG A 40 6.17 -38.82 -49.03
C ARG A 40 6.57 -37.32 -48.98
N HIS A 41 7.87 -37.08 -48.76
CA HIS A 41 8.63 -35.84 -49.05
C HIS A 41 8.49 -35.33 -50.50
N ARG A 42 8.61 -33.99 -50.69
CA ARG A 42 9.46 -33.26 -51.68
C ARG A 42 9.18 -31.74 -51.58
N ASN A 43 10.14 -30.91 -51.16
CA ASN A 43 11.18 -30.18 -51.94
C ASN A 43 10.67 -29.19 -53.02
N ALA A 44 10.63 -27.89 -52.62
CA ALA A 44 11.12 -26.65 -53.29
C ALA A 44 10.65 -26.31 -54.74
N PRO A 45 10.99 -25.13 -55.36
CA PRO A 45 11.56 -23.86 -54.87
C PRO A 45 10.93 -22.55 -55.47
N LEU A 46 11.44 -21.38 -55.02
CA LEU A 46 11.61 -20.08 -55.73
C LEU A 46 10.41 -19.35 -56.38
N HIS A 47 10.22 -18.05 -56.08
CA HIS A 47 10.83 -16.94 -56.86
C HIS A 47 10.36 -15.55 -56.38
N LEU A 48 11.33 -14.62 -56.29
CA LEU A 48 11.15 -13.18 -56.23
C LEU A 48 10.38 -12.66 -57.45
N THR A 49 9.49 -11.69 -57.24
CA THR A 49 9.25 -10.61 -58.22
C THR A 49 9.19 -9.25 -57.55
N ARG A 50 10.29 -8.53 -57.75
CA ARG A 50 10.51 -7.09 -57.60
C ARG A 50 9.67 -6.36 -58.65
N ARG A 51 8.98 -5.26 -58.28
CA ARG A 51 8.53 -4.25 -59.25
C ARG A 51 8.92 -2.87 -58.76
N ASN A 52 9.87 -2.29 -59.50
CA ASN A 52 10.32 -0.91 -59.42
C ASN A 52 9.17 0.05 -59.79
N ASN A 53 9.20 1.28 -59.27
CA ASN A 53 9.25 2.42 -60.17
C ASN A 53 9.95 3.63 -59.54
N SER A 54 10.75 4.26 -60.39
CA SER A 54 11.74 5.31 -60.21
C SER A 54 11.13 6.72 -60.21
N ASN A 55 11.83 7.69 -59.60
CA ASN A 55 12.25 8.87 -60.36
C ASN A 55 13.43 9.63 -59.72
N THR A 56 14.26 10.09 -60.64
CA THR A 56 15.64 10.59 -60.53
C THR A 56 15.75 12.12 -60.60
N ARG A 57 16.83 12.69 -60.01
CA ARG A 57 17.72 13.79 -60.49
C ARG A 57 18.47 14.33 -59.25
N GLY A 58 19.79 14.22 -59.06
CA GLY A 58 20.97 14.61 -59.87
C GLY A 58 21.66 15.75 -59.10
N GLY A 59 22.97 15.93 -58.90
CA GLY A 59 24.23 15.25 -59.22
C GLY A 59 25.39 16.27 -58.99
N ARG A 60 26.61 15.77 -58.68
CA ARG A 60 27.94 16.45 -58.50
C ARG A 60 28.25 16.94 -57.06
N GLY A 61 29.45 16.75 -56.48
CA GLY A 61 30.73 16.21 -56.96
C GLY A 61 31.70 15.92 -55.80
N ARG A 62 32.74 15.12 -56.10
CA ARG A 62 33.80 14.57 -55.22
C ARG A 62 34.61 15.61 -54.43
N THR A 63 35.02 15.25 -53.21
CA THR A 63 36.44 15.20 -52.77
C THR A 63 36.62 14.32 -51.52
N THR A 64 37.79 13.71 -51.42
CA THR A 64 38.26 12.59 -50.59
C THR A 64 38.74 12.99 -49.19
N HIS A 65 38.51 12.16 -48.15
CA HIS A 65 39.45 11.75 -47.07
C HIS A 65 38.73 10.83 -46.02
N PRO A 66 39.46 10.07 -45.17
CA PRO A 66 39.19 8.66 -44.86
C PRO A 66 38.26 8.39 -43.66
N MET A 67 37.78 7.15 -43.61
CA MET A 67 36.85 6.54 -42.63
C MET A 67 37.22 6.80 -41.16
N GLU A 68 36.33 7.49 -40.44
CA GLU A 68 36.14 7.34 -39.00
C GLU A 68 35.01 6.34 -38.74
N LEU A 69 35.22 5.44 -37.77
CA LEU A 69 34.22 4.51 -37.26
C LEU A 69 33.11 5.29 -36.54
N ASP A 70 31.90 5.18 -37.09
CA ASP A 70 30.72 5.85 -36.55
C ASP A 70 30.25 5.21 -35.24
N LYS A 71 30.15 6.05 -34.20
CA LYS A 71 29.63 5.73 -32.87
C LYS A 71 28.10 5.72 -32.90
N ASN A 72 27.49 4.55 -33.03
CA ASN A 72 26.09 4.37 -32.63
C ASN A 72 26.00 3.98 -31.15
N ALA A 73 26.04 5.01 -30.30
CA ALA A 73 25.65 4.94 -28.89
C ALA A 73 24.88 6.22 -28.54
N SER A 74 23.64 6.34 -29.02
CA SER A 74 22.81 7.55 -28.83
C SER A 74 21.54 7.34 -28.00
N SER A 75 21.31 6.18 -27.37
CA SER A 75 20.19 6.02 -26.42
C SER A 75 20.56 6.38 -24.97
N ALA A 76 21.83 6.28 -24.58
CA ALA A 76 22.26 6.53 -23.20
C ALA A 76 22.47 8.03 -22.85
N GLY A 77 22.65 8.89 -23.86
CA GLY A 77 22.88 10.33 -23.65
C GLY A 77 21.62 11.14 -23.32
N PHE A 78 20.43 10.61 -23.64
CA PHE A 78 19.17 11.34 -23.52
C PHE A 78 18.71 11.45 -22.06
N ASN A 79 18.95 10.42 -21.25
CA ASN A 79 18.57 10.38 -19.82
C ASN A 79 19.44 11.30 -18.95
N LYS A 80 20.69 11.56 -19.34
CA LYS A 80 21.60 12.45 -18.60
C LYS A 80 21.12 13.91 -18.59
N ARG A 81 20.57 14.40 -19.71
CA ARG A 81 20.08 15.79 -19.82
C ARG A 81 18.80 16.05 -19.01
N ARG A 82 17.95 15.02 -18.86
CA ARG A 82 16.69 15.08 -18.10
C ARG A 82 16.90 15.03 -16.58
N ALA A 83 17.91 14.28 -16.11
CA ALA A 83 18.32 14.25 -14.70
C ALA A 83 19.04 15.54 -14.24
N GLU A 84 19.66 16.28 -15.17
CA GLU A 84 20.38 17.52 -14.86
C GLU A 84 19.51 18.78 -14.86
N GLY A 85 18.26 18.70 -15.32
CA GLY A 85 17.30 19.81 -15.31
C GLY A 85 17.58 20.91 -16.35
N ARG A 86 18.13 20.55 -17.51
CA ARG A 86 18.59 21.52 -18.54
C ARG A 86 17.76 21.59 -19.83
N ASP A 87 16.56 21.03 -19.86
CA ASP A 87 15.66 21.19 -21.02
C ASP A 87 14.92 22.54 -20.94
N ASN A 88 15.62 23.62 -21.31
CA ASN A 88 15.00 24.88 -21.71
C ASN A 88 14.68 24.79 -23.21
N ASN A 89 13.52 24.24 -23.55
CA ASN A 89 12.91 24.45 -24.86
C ASN A 89 11.63 25.27 -24.67
N ASP A 90 11.76 26.58 -24.89
CA ASP A 90 10.67 27.58 -24.95
C ASP A 90 9.83 27.44 -26.23
N ALA A 91 9.40 26.22 -26.57
CA ALA A 91 8.39 26.01 -27.59
C ALA A 91 7.03 25.78 -26.89
N PRO A 92 5.96 26.50 -27.29
CA PRO A 92 4.64 26.27 -26.72
C PRO A 92 4.23 24.83 -27.02
N LYS A 93 4.10 24.01 -25.98
CA LYS A 93 3.57 22.65 -26.09
C LYS A 93 2.16 22.76 -26.66
N LYS A 94 1.91 22.14 -27.82
CA LYS A 94 0.54 21.96 -28.32
C LYS A 94 -0.24 21.18 -27.27
N ASP A 95 -1.31 21.77 -26.75
CA ASP A 95 -2.31 21.06 -25.97
C ASP A 95 -2.76 19.83 -26.77
N LEU A 96 -2.37 18.64 -26.32
CA LEU A 96 -2.86 17.38 -26.88
C LEU A 96 -4.31 17.22 -26.44
N GLN A 97 -5.23 17.76 -27.25
CA GLN A 97 -6.65 17.51 -27.06
C GLN A 97 -6.94 16.01 -27.23
N LEU A 98 -7.47 15.40 -26.18
CA LEU A 98 -8.06 14.06 -26.21
C LEU A 98 -9.04 13.97 -27.40
N LYS A 99 -8.83 13.00 -28.29
CA LYS A 99 -9.74 12.75 -29.42
C LYS A 99 -11.13 12.35 -28.90
N HIS A 100 -12.05 13.32 -28.81
CA HIS A 100 -13.46 13.07 -28.53
C HIS A 100 -14.11 12.36 -29.74
N ARG A 101 -14.24 11.04 -29.69
CA ARG A 101 -15.15 10.29 -30.57
C ARG A 101 -16.50 10.16 -29.86
N LYS A 102 -17.56 10.73 -30.45
CA LYS A 102 -18.95 10.58 -29.98
C LYS A 102 -19.29 9.08 -29.83
N VAL A 103 -19.74 8.68 -28.64
CA VAL A 103 -20.07 7.29 -28.28
C VAL A 103 -21.58 7.10 -28.36
N ASN A 104 -22.04 5.94 -28.83
CA ASN A 104 -23.44 5.58 -28.81
C ASN A 104 -23.80 4.98 -27.42
N PRO A 105 -24.63 5.63 -26.60
CA PRO A 105 -24.89 5.23 -25.21
C PRO A 105 -25.66 3.90 -25.05
N VAL A 106 -26.14 3.30 -26.15
CA VAL A 106 -26.96 2.08 -26.14
C VAL A 106 -26.12 0.80 -25.91
N ASN A 107 -24.81 0.83 -26.19
CA ASN A 107 -23.93 -0.35 -26.10
C ASN A 107 -22.81 -0.23 -25.04
N THR A 108 -22.89 0.74 -24.12
CA THR A 108 -21.85 0.94 -23.11
C THR A 108 -21.93 -0.10 -22.00
N ILE A 109 -20.84 -0.83 -21.76
CA ILE A 109 -20.70 -1.67 -20.57
C ILE A 109 -20.37 -0.75 -19.40
N ALA A 110 -21.08 -0.92 -18.30
CA ALA A 110 -20.84 -0.18 -17.06
C ALA A 110 -20.98 -1.12 -15.87
N TYR A 111 -19.97 -1.15 -15.01
CA TYR A 111 -20.05 -1.87 -13.75
C TYR A 111 -19.36 -1.10 -12.65
N LEU A 112 -19.85 -1.31 -11.43
CA LEU A 112 -19.24 -0.86 -10.21
C LEU A 112 -18.64 -2.06 -9.49
N GLN A 113 -17.43 -1.92 -8.98
CA GLN A 113 -16.75 -2.96 -8.24
C GLN A 113 -16.19 -2.39 -6.95
N ILE A 114 -16.41 -3.09 -5.84
CA ILE A 114 -15.81 -2.74 -4.55
C ILE A 114 -14.38 -3.27 -4.57
N LEU A 115 -13.39 -2.41 -4.37
CA LEU A 115 -12.00 -2.85 -4.33
C LEU A 115 -11.62 -3.28 -2.91
N GLY A 116 -11.68 -2.34 -1.97
CA GLY A 116 -11.42 -2.60 -0.55
C GLY A 116 -12.62 -2.18 0.28
N THR A 117 -12.89 -2.92 1.35
CA THR A 117 -13.93 -2.60 2.34
C THR A 117 -13.36 -2.02 3.62
N GLY A 118 -12.05 -2.19 3.86
CA GLY A 118 -11.36 -1.74 5.09
C GLY A 118 -11.76 -2.44 6.38
N MET A 119 -12.60 -3.48 6.29
CA MET A 119 -13.20 -4.15 7.45
C MET A 119 -12.71 -5.59 7.66
N ASP A 120 -11.96 -6.13 6.70
CA ASP A 120 -11.54 -7.53 6.63
C ASP A 120 -10.20 -7.76 7.37
N THR A 121 -9.13 -7.19 6.84
CA THR A 121 -7.74 -7.26 7.32
C THR A 121 -7.21 -5.87 7.70
N GLN A 122 -7.93 -4.83 7.27
CA GLN A 122 -7.45 -3.44 7.25
C GLN A 122 -6.13 -3.25 6.47
N ASP A 123 -5.77 -4.21 5.61
CA ASP A 123 -4.66 -4.08 4.64
C ASP A 123 -5.02 -3.15 3.49
N THR A 124 -6.32 -2.90 3.28
CA THR A 124 -6.84 -1.95 2.31
C THR A 124 -7.79 -0.98 3.00
N SER A 125 -8.00 0.19 2.41
CA SER A 125 -9.05 1.13 2.85
C SER A 125 -10.27 1.08 1.94
N PRO A 126 -11.44 1.54 2.40
CA PRO A 126 -12.65 1.57 1.60
C PRO A 126 -12.46 2.29 0.26
N SER A 127 -12.56 1.54 -0.85
CA SER A 127 -12.28 2.05 -2.20
C SER A 127 -13.24 1.43 -3.23
N VAL A 128 -13.74 2.23 -4.17
CA VAL A 128 -14.71 1.80 -5.18
C VAL A 128 -14.19 2.08 -6.58
N PHE A 129 -14.41 1.15 -7.49
CA PHE A 129 -14.03 1.22 -8.89
C PHE A 129 -15.26 1.27 -9.79
N LEU A 130 -15.42 2.36 -10.53
CA LEU A 130 -16.48 2.50 -11.52
C LEU A 130 -15.85 2.42 -12.91
N PHE A 131 -16.27 1.40 -13.67
CA PHE A 131 -15.70 1.07 -14.97
C PHE A 131 -16.70 1.31 -16.08
N PHE A 132 -16.21 1.93 -17.15
CA PHE A 132 -16.84 2.03 -18.46
C PHE A 132 -15.88 1.57 -19.55
N ASP A 133 -16.37 1.28 -20.75
CA ASP A 133 -15.57 0.76 -21.88
C ASP A 133 -14.29 1.57 -22.17
N LYS A 134 -14.35 2.90 -21.99
CA LYS A 134 -13.25 3.83 -22.31
C LYS A 134 -12.82 4.72 -21.15
N GLN A 135 -13.50 4.64 -20.01
CA GLN A 135 -13.23 5.51 -18.86
C GLN A 135 -13.25 4.72 -17.56
N ARG A 136 -12.33 5.03 -16.66
CA ARG A 136 -12.19 4.35 -15.38
C ARG A 136 -12.04 5.36 -14.25
N PHE A 137 -12.86 5.17 -13.24
CA PHE A 137 -12.95 6.06 -12.08
C PHE A 137 -12.67 5.27 -10.82
N ILE A 138 -11.80 5.79 -9.96
CA ILE A 138 -11.59 5.28 -8.60
C ILE A 138 -12.11 6.30 -7.61
N PHE A 139 -12.80 5.82 -6.59
CA PHE A 139 -13.20 6.59 -5.43
C PHE A 139 -12.41 6.09 -4.22
N ASN A 140 -11.66 7.01 -3.61
CA ASN A 140 -10.66 6.82 -2.56
C ASN A 140 -9.44 5.98 -2.99
N ALA A 141 -8.29 6.35 -2.44
CA ALA A 141 -6.99 5.72 -2.65
C ALA A 141 -6.23 5.64 -1.32
N GLY A 142 -6.77 4.88 -0.38
CA GLY A 142 -6.13 4.62 0.91
C GLY A 142 -4.96 3.63 0.80
N GLU A 143 -4.28 3.39 1.93
CA GLU A 143 -3.12 2.51 1.98
C GLU A 143 -3.43 1.09 1.47
N GLY A 144 -2.47 0.49 0.77
CA GLY A 144 -2.55 -0.88 0.27
C GLY A 144 -3.37 -1.06 -1.01
N LEU A 145 -4.04 0.00 -1.52
CA LEU A 145 -4.84 -0.08 -2.76
C LEU A 145 -4.00 -0.56 -3.95
N GLN A 146 -2.78 -0.04 -4.12
CA GLN A 146 -1.90 -0.44 -5.20
C GLN A 146 -1.51 -1.92 -5.10
N ARG A 147 -1.16 -2.39 -3.90
CA ARG A 147 -0.79 -3.78 -3.63
C ARG A 147 -1.97 -4.72 -3.92
N PHE A 148 -3.16 -4.32 -3.50
CA PHE A 148 -4.41 -5.02 -3.77
C PHE A 148 -4.71 -5.13 -5.27
N CYS A 149 -4.56 -4.04 -6.02
CA CYS A 149 -4.75 -4.07 -7.47
C CYS A 149 -3.76 -5.01 -8.17
N THR A 150 -2.51 -5.07 -7.71
CA THR A 150 -1.50 -6.00 -8.23
C THR A 150 -1.85 -7.46 -7.93
N GLU A 151 -2.30 -7.78 -6.71
CA GLU A 151 -2.76 -9.12 -6.31
C GLU A 151 -3.89 -9.63 -7.23
N HIS A 152 -4.89 -8.79 -7.49
CA HIS A 152 -6.09 -9.15 -8.24
C HIS A 152 -6.04 -8.82 -9.74
N LYS A 153 -4.83 -8.57 -10.28
CA LYS A 153 -4.57 -8.29 -11.70
C LYS A 153 -5.40 -7.11 -12.27
N ILE A 154 -5.68 -6.09 -11.46
CA ILE A 154 -6.40 -4.86 -11.86
C ILE A 154 -5.41 -3.85 -12.46
N LYS A 155 -5.54 -3.57 -13.77
CA LYS A 155 -4.62 -2.69 -14.51
C LYS A 155 -4.82 -1.21 -14.16
N LEU A 156 -3.90 -0.66 -13.34
CA LEU A 156 -3.87 0.74 -12.89
C LEU A 156 -3.56 1.75 -14.02
N SER A 157 -2.79 1.35 -15.04
CA SER A 157 -2.36 2.25 -16.14
C SER A 157 -3.48 2.85 -16.99
N LYS A 158 -4.72 2.39 -16.81
CA LYS A 158 -5.89 2.83 -17.57
C LYS A 158 -6.85 3.69 -16.73
N ILE A 159 -6.47 4.05 -15.50
CA ILE A 159 -7.28 4.92 -14.64
C ILE A 159 -7.21 6.34 -15.17
N ASP A 160 -8.36 6.98 -15.33
CA ASP A 160 -8.45 8.35 -15.83
C ASP A 160 -8.65 9.37 -14.70
N HIS A 161 -9.38 8.96 -13.65
CA HIS A 161 -9.90 9.85 -12.62
C HIS A 161 -9.86 9.19 -11.23
N ILE A 162 -9.38 9.93 -10.24
CA ILE A 162 -9.44 9.55 -8.81
C ILE A 162 -10.24 10.62 -8.07
N PHE A 163 -11.28 10.21 -7.34
CA PHE A 163 -12.13 11.06 -6.52
C PHE A 163 -11.94 10.73 -5.04
N LEU A 164 -11.69 11.75 -4.22
CA LEU A 164 -11.55 11.57 -2.77
C LEU A 164 -12.83 11.98 -2.06
N THR A 165 -13.40 11.10 -1.24
CA THR A 165 -14.60 11.41 -0.41
C THR A 165 -14.23 12.30 0.78
N ARG A 166 -13.02 12.11 1.32
CA ARG A 166 -12.39 12.96 2.34
C ARG A 166 -10.92 13.14 2.00
N VAL A 167 -10.26 14.13 2.60
CA VAL A 167 -8.81 14.33 2.44
C VAL A 167 -8.15 14.03 3.78
N CYS A 168 -7.86 12.75 4.00
CA CYS A 168 -7.26 12.23 5.23
C CYS A 168 -6.36 11.03 4.95
N SER A 169 -5.54 10.62 5.92
CA SER A 169 -4.65 9.45 5.81
C SER A 169 -5.39 8.17 5.46
N GLU A 170 -6.63 7.98 5.93
CA GLU A 170 -7.46 6.80 5.65
C GLU A 170 -7.89 6.71 4.17
N THR A 171 -8.26 7.83 3.55
CA THR A 171 -8.83 7.84 2.19
C THR A 171 -7.81 8.15 1.10
N ALA A 172 -6.67 8.76 1.45
CA ALA A 172 -5.66 9.21 0.51
C ALA A 172 -4.24 8.70 0.82
N GLY A 173 -4.05 7.87 1.85
CA GLY A 173 -2.73 7.38 2.28
C GLY A 173 -1.96 6.57 1.22
N GLY A 174 -2.64 5.89 0.30
CA GLY A 174 -2.02 5.16 -0.81
C GLY A 174 -1.87 5.97 -2.09
N LEU A 175 -2.39 7.21 -2.14
CA LEU A 175 -2.28 8.10 -3.29
C LEU A 175 -0.80 8.39 -3.66
N PRO A 176 0.12 8.67 -2.71
CA PRO A 176 1.51 8.93 -3.05
C PRO A 176 2.19 7.78 -3.81
N GLY A 177 2.06 6.55 -3.31
CA GLY A 177 2.62 5.35 -3.96
C GLY A 177 1.98 5.08 -5.32
N LEU A 178 0.66 5.27 -5.42
CA LEU A 178 -0.07 5.14 -6.68
C LEU A 178 0.41 6.16 -7.74
N LEU A 179 0.61 7.43 -7.37
CA LEU A 179 1.07 8.46 -8.29
C LEU A 179 2.50 8.20 -8.79
N LEU A 180 3.40 7.73 -7.91
CA LEU A 180 4.76 7.35 -8.29
C LEU A 180 4.76 6.15 -9.24
N THR A 181 3.93 5.15 -8.96
CA THR A 181 3.74 3.98 -9.85
C THR A 181 3.27 4.43 -11.23
N LEU A 182 2.21 5.25 -11.28
CA LEU A 182 1.64 5.74 -12.55
C LEU A 182 2.63 6.63 -13.32
N ALA A 183 3.44 7.42 -12.63
CA ALA A 183 4.49 8.22 -13.25
C ALA A 183 5.61 7.36 -13.87
N GLY A 184 5.88 6.17 -13.31
CA GLY A 184 6.88 5.23 -13.83
C GLY A 184 6.42 4.42 -15.06
N MET A 185 5.13 4.35 -15.35
CA MET A 185 4.55 3.44 -16.36
C MET A 185 4.48 3.98 -17.82
N GLY A 186 5.08 5.12 -18.18
CA GLY A 186 5.00 5.59 -19.59
C GLY A 186 5.98 6.69 -20.04
N GLU A 187 6.33 6.68 -21.33
CA GLU A 187 7.24 7.65 -21.98
C GLU A 187 6.63 9.06 -22.14
N GLU A 188 5.30 9.18 -22.17
CA GLU A 188 4.58 10.44 -22.41
C GLU A 188 4.04 11.13 -21.14
N GLY A 189 4.16 10.50 -19.96
CA GLY A 189 3.59 11.02 -18.70
C GLY A 189 2.06 10.91 -18.69
N MET A 190 1.51 10.07 -17.80
CA MET A 190 0.06 9.88 -17.73
C MET A 190 -0.64 11.02 -16.96
N CYS A 191 -1.85 11.37 -17.42
CA CYS A 191 -2.67 12.49 -16.92
C CYS A 191 -3.83 11.95 -16.06
N VAL A 192 -3.55 11.34 -14.91
CA VAL A 192 -4.63 10.98 -13.97
C VAL A 192 -5.13 12.25 -13.30
N LYS A 193 -6.43 12.51 -13.38
CA LYS A 193 -7.06 13.68 -12.76
C LYS A 193 -7.51 13.35 -11.35
N ILE A 194 -6.99 14.07 -10.37
CA ILE A 194 -7.33 13.89 -8.96
C ILE A 194 -8.37 14.95 -8.58
N TRP A 195 -9.45 14.53 -7.94
CA TRP A 195 -10.56 15.38 -7.54
C TRP A 195 -10.80 15.24 -6.04
N GLY A 196 -11.01 16.37 -5.36
CA GLY A 196 -11.37 16.37 -3.94
C GLY A 196 -11.79 17.75 -3.46
N PRO A 197 -12.24 17.86 -2.20
CA PRO A 197 -12.61 19.14 -1.60
C PRO A 197 -11.40 20.07 -1.51
N SER A 198 -11.63 21.34 -1.19
CA SER A 198 -10.61 22.39 -1.13
C SER A 198 -9.40 22.08 -0.24
N ASP A 199 -9.54 21.17 0.72
CA ASP A 199 -8.48 20.66 1.59
C ASP A 199 -7.41 19.84 0.86
N LEU A 200 -7.72 19.34 -0.35
CA LEU A 200 -6.78 18.61 -1.20
C LEU A 200 -5.49 19.39 -1.47
N LYS A 201 -5.54 20.73 -1.47
CA LYS A 201 -4.35 21.58 -1.63
C LYS A 201 -3.28 21.31 -0.56
N PHE A 202 -3.68 21.02 0.69
CA PHE A 202 -2.73 20.75 1.77
C PHE A 202 -2.03 19.41 1.57
N LEU A 203 -2.76 18.40 1.08
CA LEU A 203 -2.19 17.10 0.72
C LEU A 203 -1.22 17.23 -0.47
N VAL A 204 -1.58 18.01 -1.49
CA VAL A 204 -0.70 18.34 -2.63
C VAL A 204 0.56 19.06 -2.15
N ASP A 205 0.44 20.01 -1.24
CA ASP A 205 1.60 20.69 -0.66
C ASP A 205 2.49 19.73 0.14
N ALA A 206 1.90 18.77 0.86
CA ALA A 206 2.62 17.73 1.59
C ALA A 206 3.43 16.82 0.66
N MET A 207 2.83 16.39 -0.46
CA MET A 207 3.44 15.48 -1.43
C MET A 207 4.54 16.14 -2.27
N ARG A 208 4.59 17.47 -2.36
CA ARG A 208 5.55 18.24 -3.18
C ARG A 208 7.01 17.99 -2.81
N SER A 209 7.30 17.51 -1.59
CA SER A 209 8.66 17.27 -1.13
C SER A 209 9.31 16.02 -1.72
N PHE A 210 8.53 15.06 -2.23
CA PHE A 210 9.05 13.78 -2.74
C PHE A 210 8.34 13.26 -4.00
N ILE A 211 7.17 13.79 -4.38
CA ILE A 211 6.52 13.46 -5.65
C ILE A 211 6.90 14.48 -6.72
N PRO A 212 7.29 14.05 -7.93
CA PRO A 212 7.56 14.96 -9.04
C PRO A 212 6.32 15.80 -9.41
N ASN A 213 6.51 17.11 -9.62
CA ASN A 213 5.42 18.02 -10.00
C ASN A 213 4.60 17.54 -11.20
N ALA A 214 5.23 16.86 -12.17
CA ALA A 214 4.59 16.30 -13.36
C ALA A 214 3.45 15.31 -13.02
N ALA A 215 3.55 14.56 -11.92
CA ALA A 215 2.53 13.62 -11.49
C ALA A 215 1.33 14.29 -10.81
N MET A 216 1.45 15.57 -10.45
CA MET A 216 0.46 16.30 -9.63
C MET A 216 -0.25 17.43 -10.39
N VAL A 217 0.13 17.67 -11.66
CA VAL A 217 -0.35 18.79 -12.50
C VAL A 217 -1.87 18.77 -12.70
N HIS A 218 -2.52 17.61 -12.60
CA HIS A 218 -3.93 17.43 -12.92
C HIS A 218 -4.84 17.33 -11.68
N THR A 219 -4.40 17.91 -10.56
CA THR A 219 -5.18 17.97 -9.34
C THR A 219 -6.21 19.10 -9.38
N LYS A 220 -7.47 18.79 -9.08
CA LYS A 220 -8.60 19.71 -9.11
C LYS A 220 -9.32 19.69 -7.76
N SER A 221 -9.22 20.80 -7.04
CA SER A 221 -9.97 21.03 -5.81
C SER A 221 -11.28 21.76 -6.09
N PHE A 222 -12.34 21.48 -5.32
CA PHE A 222 -13.62 22.19 -5.40
C PHE A 222 -14.14 22.59 -4.01
N GLY A 223 -15.03 23.59 -3.94
CA GLY A 223 -15.68 24.02 -2.70
C GLY A 223 -14.87 24.97 -1.82
N GLY A 224 -13.93 25.73 -2.41
CA GLY A 224 -13.17 26.78 -1.71
C GLY A 224 -13.93 28.10 -1.62
N THR A 225 -13.52 28.98 -0.70
CA THR A 225 -14.07 30.33 -0.52
C THR A 225 -13.62 31.33 -1.60
N ASP A 226 -12.60 30.98 -2.40
CA ASP A 226 -11.96 31.86 -3.39
C ASP A 226 -12.58 31.79 -4.80
N ASP A 227 -13.60 30.96 -5.01
CA ASP A 227 -14.38 31.01 -6.26
C ASP A 227 -15.20 32.30 -6.28
N THR A 228 -14.67 33.25 -7.06
CA THR A 228 -15.12 34.63 -7.19
C THR A 228 -16.46 34.71 -7.91
N THR A 229 -17.53 34.42 -7.18
CA THR A 229 -18.84 35.06 -7.38
C THR A 229 -19.36 35.45 -6.01
N VAL A 230 -19.19 36.74 -5.69
CA VAL A 230 -19.87 37.43 -4.60
C VAL A 230 -21.38 37.33 -4.87
N LEU A 231 -22.03 36.33 -4.29
CA LEU A 231 -23.49 36.28 -4.12
C LEU A 231 -23.77 35.89 -2.67
N THR A 232 -24.03 36.96 -1.92
CA THR A 232 -24.74 37.05 -0.64
C THR A 232 -25.63 35.85 -0.29
N GLY A 233 -25.37 35.26 0.88
CA GLY A 233 -26.37 34.53 1.68
C GLY A 233 -26.32 33.01 1.57
N CYS A 234 -26.55 32.34 2.71
CA CYS A 234 -26.52 30.90 2.98
C CYS A 234 -27.45 29.99 2.13
N LYS A 235 -27.65 30.25 0.83
CA LYS A 235 -28.61 29.53 -0.03
C LYS A 235 -28.01 28.79 -1.23
N LEU A 236 -26.70 28.90 -1.49
CA LEU A 236 -26.06 28.30 -2.67
C LEU A 236 -25.22 27.04 -2.40
N LEU A 237 -25.00 26.67 -1.13
CA LEU A 237 -24.10 25.55 -0.77
C LEU A 237 -24.74 24.15 -0.90
N ASP A 238 -26.05 24.06 -1.11
CA ASP A 238 -26.75 22.77 -1.25
C ASP A 238 -26.79 22.26 -2.68
N ASN A 239 -26.47 23.08 -3.70
CA ASN A 239 -26.56 22.65 -5.10
C ASN A 239 -25.42 21.70 -5.47
N PRO A 240 -25.71 20.57 -6.14
CA PRO A 240 -24.68 19.61 -6.55
C PRO A 240 -23.70 20.25 -7.54
N ILE A 241 -22.41 20.22 -7.21
CA ILE A 241 -21.33 20.73 -8.06
C ILE A 241 -21.05 19.70 -9.15
N VAL A 242 -21.35 20.02 -10.41
CA VAL A 242 -21.08 19.12 -11.54
C VAL A 242 -19.58 19.12 -11.82
N LEU A 243 -18.91 17.98 -11.61
CA LEU A 243 -17.47 17.82 -11.81
C LEU A 243 -17.14 17.29 -13.21
N ILE A 244 -17.94 16.33 -13.67
CA ILE A 244 -17.81 15.70 -14.99
C ILE A 244 -19.20 15.57 -15.57
N GLU A 245 -19.36 16.02 -16.81
CA GLU A 245 -20.56 15.78 -17.60
C GLU A 245 -20.11 15.40 -19.00
N ASN A 246 -20.36 14.14 -19.37
CA ASN A 246 -20.03 13.63 -20.70
C ASN A 246 -21.10 12.63 -21.18
N GLU A 247 -20.93 12.11 -22.39
CA GLU A 247 -21.88 11.16 -23.00
C GLU A 247 -21.99 9.81 -22.27
N VAL A 248 -21.10 9.52 -21.32
CA VAL A 248 -20.98 8.24 -20.60
C VAL A 248 -21.53 8.34 -19.17
N VAL A 249 -21.20 9.41 -18.44
CA VAL A 249 -21.60 9.61 -17.05
C VAL A 249 -21.59 11.10 -16.68
N LYS A 250 -22.53 11.49 -15.82
CA LYS A 250 -22.52 12.76 -15.10
C LYS A 250 -22.16 12.51 -13.64
N ILE A 251 -21.05 13.09 -13.17
CA ILE A 251 -20.58 12.99 -11.79
C ILE A 251 -20.70 14.35 -11.12
N SER A 252 -21.52 14.41 -10.07
CA SER A 252 -21.72 15.60 -9.25
C SER A 252 -21.26 15.37 -7.82
N ALA A 253 -20.86 16.42 -7.12
CA ALA A 253 -20.39 16.38 -5.74
C ALA A 253 -21.24 17.28 -4.83
N ILE A 254 -21.57 16.79 -3.64
CA ILE A 254 -22.21 17.57 -2.56
C ILE A 254 -21.26 17.55 -1.36
N ILE A 255 -20.97 18.71 -0.81
CA ILE A 255 -20.06 18.85 0.33
C ILE A 255 -20.89 18.84 1.62
N LEU A 256 -20.58 17.90 2.50
CA LEU A 256 -21.09 17.81 3.86
C LEU A 256 -20.07 18.42 4.82
N ARG A 257 -20.54 19.31 5.70
CA ARG A 257 -19.73 19.87 6.78
C ARG A 257 -20.36 19.50 8.12
N PRO A 258 -19.58 19.09 9.12
CA PRO A 258 -20.13 18.76 10.43
C PRO A 258 -20.73 20.01 11.08
N HIS A 259 -21.90 19.87 11.67
CA HIS A 259 -22.43 20.80 12.65
C HIS A 259 -21.76 20.57 14.02
N HIS A 260 -21.05 21.56 14.55
CA HIS A 260 -20.60 21.55 15.93
C HIS A 260 -21.72 22.10 16.84
N PRO A 261 -22.32 21.30 17.73
CA PRO A 261 -23.24 21.82 18.73
C PRO A 261 -22.45 22.72 19.69
N MET A 262 -22.90 23.97 19.85
CA MET A 262 -22.27 24.91 20.77
C MET A 262 -22.36 24.40 22.21
N THR A 263 -21.22 24.27 22.88
CA THR A 263 -21.19 24.07 24.33
C THR A 263 -21.58 25.38 25.04
N PRO A 264 -22.48 25.37 26.04
CA PRO A 264 -22.93 26.59 26.74
C PRO A 264 -21.83 27.33 27.53
N SER A 265 -20.60 26.81 27.59
CA SER A 265 -19.51 27.41 28.35
C SER A 265 -18.76 28.53 27.60
N GLU A 266 -19.02 28.73 26.30
CA GLU A 266 -18.34 29.76 25.49
C GLU A 266 -19.17 31.05 25.29
N THR A 267 -20.35 31.16 25.90
CA THR A 267 -21.27 32.30 25.69
C THR A 267 -21.02 33.52 26.58
N LEU A 268 -20.06 33.50 27.49
CA LEU A 268 -19.65 34.71 28.21
C LEU A 268 -18.14 34.88 28.09
N ASN A 269 -17.68 35.60 27.06
CA ASN A 269 -16.59 36.59 27.10
C ASN A 269 -16.03 36.86 25.69
N SER A 270 -16.81 37.51 24.82
CA SER A 270 -16.24 38.39 23.78
C SER A 270 -17.31 39.29 23.14
N PRO A 271 -17.22 40.63 23.28
CA PRO A 271 -18.15 41.58 22.68
C PRO A 271 -17.75 41.91 21.23
N ASN A 272 -17.43 40.90 20.42
CA ASN A 272 -17.23 41.04 18.98
C ASN A 272 -17.80 39.81 18.27
N GLY A 273 -19.01 39.96 17.74
CA GLY A 273 -19.74 38.91 17.03
C GLY A 273 -19.12 38.58 15.67
N LYS A 274 -18.05 37.78 15.68
CA LYS A 274 -17.60 36.94 14.56
C LYS A 274 -16.72 35.83 15.16
N ASN A 275 -17.28 34.64 15.37
CA ASN A 275 -16.55 33.36 15.40
C ASN A 275 -17.60 32.24 15.47
N GLN A 276 -18.24 31.91 14.34
CA GLN A 276 -18.62 30.51 14.15
C GLN A 276 -17.29 29.74 14.10
N ALA A 277 -17.10 28.74 14.96
CA ALA A 277 -15.92 27.90 14.91
C ALA A 277 -15.81 27.32 13.48
N ALA A 278 -14.86 27.83 12.70
CA ALA A 278 -14.66 27.39 11.32
C ALA A 278 -14.33 25.89 11.35
N ALA A 279 -15.02 25.09 10.54
CA ALA A 279 -14.74 23.65 10.41
C ALA A 279 -13.24 23.45 10.11
N LYS A 280 -12.62 22.47 10.77
CA LYS A 280 -11.19 22.20 10.58
C LYS A 280 -10.98 21.67 9.16
N PRO A 281 -9.91 22.06 8.45
CA PRO A 281 -9.53 21.39 7.21
C PRO A 281 -9.38 19.88 7.47
N GLY A 282 -9.95 19.04 6.60
CA GLY A 282 -10.04 17.58 6.79
C GLY A 282 -11.39 17.09 7.34
N ASP A 283 -12.21 17.97 7.92
CA ASP A 283 -13.57 17.64 8.37
C ASP A 283 -14.60 17.68 7.23
N MET A 284 -14.22 18.06 6.02
CA MET A 284 -15.15 18.05 4.88
C MET A 284 -15.34 16.63 4.36
N SER A 285 -16.60 16.21 4.20
CA SER A 285 -16.96 14.97 3.51
C SER A 285 -17.68 15.27 2.20
N VAL A 286 -17.50 14.43 1.19
CA VAL A 286 -18.10 14.61 -0.14
C VAL A 286 -18.97 13.41 -0.47
N VAL A 287 -20.21 13.71 -0.87
CA VAL A 287 -21.11 12.76 -1.51
C VAL A 287 -20.97 12.88 -3.01
N TYR A 288 -20.65 11.78 -3.70
CA TYR A 288 -20.63 11.74 -5.16
C TYR A 288 -21.89 11.11 -5.72
N ILE A 289 -22.49 11.76 -6.71
CA ILE A 289 -23.65 11.30 -7.45
C ILE A 289 -23.19 10.98 -8.87
N CYS A 290 -23.23 9.71 -9.25
CA CYS A 290 -22.91 9.24 -10.59
C CYS A 290 -24.20 8.87 -11.32
N GLU A 291 -24.60 9.71 -12.26
CA GLU A 291 -25.81 9.52 -13.06
C GLU A 291 -25.40 9.00 -14.45
N LEU A 292 -25.89 7.80 -14.82
CA LEU A 292 -25.71 7.30 -16.18
C LEU A 292 -26.80 7.90 -17.09
N PRO A 293 -26.49 8.19 -18.38
CA PRO A 293 -27.43 8.84 -19.29
C PRO A 293 -28.62 7.93 -19.62
N GLU A 294 -29.82 8.50 -19.74
CA GLU A 294 -31.02 7.76 -20.15
C GLU A 294 -30.83 7.05 -21.50
N ILE A 295 -31.28 5.79 -21.59
CA ILE A 295 -31.31 5.06 -22.87
C ILE A 295 -32.64 5.35 -23.55
N LYS A 296 -32.58 6.07 -24.67
CA LYS A 296 -33.75 6.31 -25.52
C LYS A 296 -34.30 5.00 -26.05
N GLY A 297 -35.63 4.88 -26.10
CA GLY A 297 -36.27 3.66 -26.57
C GLY A 297 -35.92 3.30 -28.02
N LYS A 298 -36.13 2.02 -28.38
CA LYS A 298 -35.82 1.53 -29.73
C LYS A 298 -36.63 2.31 -30.78
N PHE A 299 -35.95 2.73 -31.84
CA PHE A 299 -36.60 3.42 -32.97
C PHE A 299 -37.41 2.44 -33.82
N ASP A 300 -38.69 2.77 -33.98
CA ASP A 300 -39.65 2.03 -34.77
C ASP A 300 -39.69 2.59 -36.20
N GLN A 301 -39.04 1.88 -37.12
CA GLN A 301 -38.95 2.28 -38.51
C GLN A 301 -40.31 2.25 -39.22
N ASP A 302 -41.22 1.39 -38.79
CA ASP A 302 -42.50 1.22 -39.47
C ASP A 302 -43.47 2.34 -39.06
N LYS A 303 -43.44 2.77 -37.79
CA LYS A 303 -44.10 4.02 -37.36
C LYS A 303 -43.54 5.26 -38.07
N ALA A 304 -42.22 5.36 -38.21
CA ALA A 304 -41.59 6.49 -38.90
C ALA A 304 -41.99 6.55 -40.39
N LYS A 305 -42.08 5.39 -41.08
CA LYS A 305 -42.59 5.31 -42.46
C LYS A 305 -44.07 5.67 -42.54
N ALA A 306 -44.89 5.21 -41.59
CA ALA A 306 -46.32 5.54 -41.53
C ALA A 306 -46.56 7.05 -41.37
N LEU A 307 -45.68 7.74 -40.64
CA LEU A 307 -45.68 9.20 -40.50
C LEU A 307 -45.04 9.94 -41.68
N GLY A 308 -44.73 9.24 -42.78
CA GLY A 308 -44.30 9.85 -44.04
C GLY A 308 -42.81 10.21 -44.13
N LEU A 309 -41.96 9.69 -43.24
CA LEU A 309 -40.52 9.95 -43.24
C LEU A 309 -39.76 8.93 -44.10
N LYS A 310 -38.88 9.42 -44.98
CA LYS A 310 -37.98 8.56 -45.76
C LYS A 310 -36.78 8.11 -44.89
N PRO A 311 -36.27 6.87 -45.08
CA PRO A 311 -35.03 6.45 -44.47
C PRO A 311 -33.89 7.40 -44.82
N GLY A 312 -33.18 7.91 -43.81
CA GLY A 312 -32.12 8.90 -44.03
C GLY A 312 -31.76 9.71 -42.78
N PRO A 313 -31.14 10.89 -42.95
CA PRO A 313 -30.66 11.73 -41.84
C PRO A 313 -31.76 12.11 -40.83
N LYS A 314 -33.02 12.24 -41.28
CA LYS A 314 -34.17 12.56 -40.42
C LYS A 314 -34.45 11.51 -39.34
N TYR A 315 -34.17 10.23 -39.59
CA TYR A 315 -34.29 9.18 -38.55
C TYR A 315 -33.25 9.38 -37.44
N ARG A 316 -32.05 9.80 -37.82
CA ARG A 316 -30.96 10.10 -36.89
C ARG A 316 -31.29 11.34 -36.04
N GLU A 317 -31.86 12.39 -36.63
CA GLU A 317 -32.32 13.58 -35.89
C GLU A 317 -33.38 13.24 -34.84
N LEU A 318 -34.37 12.39 -35.20
CA LEU A 318 -35.38 11.90 -34.26
C LEU A 318 -34.77 11.08 -33.11
N GLN A 319 -33.80 10.22 -33.41
CA GLN A 319 -33.04 9.48 -32.39
C GLN A 319 -32.19 10.42 -31.50
N PHE A 320 -31.72 11.55 -32.03
CA PHE A 320 -31.05 12.59 -31.24
C PHE A 320 -32.02 13.45 -30.41
N GLY A 321 -33.34 13.26 -30.56
CA GLY A 321 -34.35 13.97 -29.79
C GLY A 321 -34.83 15.25 -30.47
N ASN A 322 -34.40 15.51 -31.70
CA ASN A 322 -34.85 16.65 -32.48
C ASN A 322 -36.11 16.29 -33.25
N SER A 323 -37.10 17.18 -33.26
CA SER A 323 -38.31 16.98 -34.05
C SER A 323 -38.04 17.34 -35.51
N VAL A 324 -38.61 16.58 -36.45
CA VAL A 324 -38.36 16.77 -37.89
C VAL A 324 -39.65 16.90 -38.67
N GLN A 325 -39.63 17.66 -39.76
CA GLN A 325 -40.76 17.73 -40.68
C GLN A 325 -40.84 16.46 -41.54
N SER A 326 -42.04 15.91 -41.68
CA SER A 326 -42.29 14.75 -42.53
C SER A 326 -42.06 15.07 -44.03
N ASP A 327 -41.60 14.07 -44.79
CA ASP A 327 -41.25 14.24 -46.22
C ASP A 327 -42.47 14.16 -47.14
N ARG A 328 -43.56 13.57 -46.65
CA ARG A 328 -44.76 13.25 -47.42
C ARG A 328 -46.03 13.82 -46.81
N LEU A 329 -46.01 14.02 -45.50
CA LEU A 329 -47.11 14.60 -44.74
C LEU A 329 -46.62 15.95 -44.21
N ASN A 330 -47.43 17.00 -44.27
CA ASN A 330 -47.04 18.32 -43.78
C ASN A 330 -47.19 18.41 -42.25
N ILE A 331 -46.60 17.43 -41.54
CA ILE A 331 -46.69 17.26 -40.09
C ILE A 331 -45.30 17.23 -39.47
N THR A 332 -45.17 17.82 -38.28
CA THR A 332 -43.98 17.70 -37.44
C THR A 332 -44.02 16.35 -36.73
N VAL A 333 -43.01 15.51 -36.94
CA VAL A 333 -42.85 14.24 -36.23
C VAL A 333 -41.95 14.47 -35.03
N HIS A 334 -42.44 14.09 -33.85
CA HIS A 334 -41.71 14.17 -32.60
C HIS A 334 -41.02 12.83 -32.27
N PRO A 335 -39.90 12.84 -31.53
CA PRO A 335 -39.22 11.61 -31.12
C PRO A 335 -40.13 10.62 -30.38
N SER A 336 -41.09 11.11 -29.59
CA SER A 336 -42.10 10.30 -28.87
C SER A 336 -42.99 9.47 -29.79
N ASP A 337 -43.15 9.87 -31.06
CA ASP A 337 -44.07 9.20 -31.99
C ASP A 337 -43.45 7.94 -32.60
N VAL A 338 -42.12 7.85 -32.58
CA VAL A 338 -41.31 6.84 -33.30
C VAL A 338 -40.32 6.10 -32.41
N LEU A 339 -40.05 6.58 -31.19
CA LEU A 339 -39.22 5.88 -30.19
C LEU A 339 -40.11 5.14 -29.19
N GLY A 340 -39.67 3.95 -28.76
CA GLY A 340 -40.25 3.29 -27.59
C GLY A 340 -40.03 4.08 -26.29
N PRO A 341 -40.61 3.63 -25.16
CA PRO A 341 -40.36 4.26 -23.86
C PRO A 341 -38.86 4.23 -23.55
N SER A 342 -38.34 5.37 -23.08
CA SER A 342 -36.96 5.47 -22.62
C SER A 342 -36.78 4.74 -21.28
N VAL A 343 -35.58 4.23 -21.04
CA VAL A 343 -35.20 3.59 -19.78
C VAL A 343 -34.25 4.53 -19.03
N PRO A 344 -34.63 5.02 -17.83
CA PRO A 344 -33.77 5.88 -17.04
C PRO A 344 -32.46 5.17 -16.69
N GLY A 345 -31.36 5.92 -16.78
CA GLY A 345 -30.05 5.41 -16.42
C GLY A 345 -29.95 5.14 -14.91
N PRO A 346 -29.20 4.11 -14.48
CA PRO A 346 -29.00 3.87 -13.06
C PRO A 346 -28.20 5.02 -12.44
N ILE A 347 -28.53 5.34 -11.19
CA ILE A 347 -27.85 6.37 -10.39
C ILE A 347 -27.10 5.68 -9.25
N VAL A 348 -25.83 6.02 -9.08
CA VAL A 348 -24.98 5.56 -7.98
C VAL A 348 -24.67 6.73 -7.05
N LEU A 349 -25.01 6.59 -5.77
CA LEU A 349 -24.67 7.53 -4.72
C LEU A 349 -23.54 6.96 -3.86
N LEU A 350 -22.44 7.67 -3.74
CA LEU A 350 -21.31 7.34 -2.88
C LEU A 350 -21.29 8.34 -1.72
N VAL A 351 -21.56 7.88 -0.51
CA VAL A 351 -21.74 8.74 0.67
C VAL A 351 -20.71 8.39 1.73
N ASP A 352 -19.91 9.36 2.19
CA ASP A 352 -18.99 9.18 3.32
C ASP A 352 -19.45 9.98 4.53
N CYS A 353 -19.64 9.32 5.66
CA CYS A 353 -20.14 9.92 6.91
C CYS A 353 -19.30 9.42 8.09
N PRO A 354 -18.16 10.07 8.40
CA PRO A 354 -17.26 9.61 9.45
C PRO A 354 -17.79 9.85 10.86
N THR A 355 -18.65 10.85 11.06
CA THR A 355 -19.20 11.20 12.38
C THR A 355 -20.72 11.33 12.33
N LYS A 356 -21.37 11.20 13.50
CA LYS A 356 -22.83 11.39 13.64
C LYS A 356 -23.30 12.76 13.11
N SER A 357 -22.48 13.79 13.27
CA SER A 357 -22.76 15.13 12.76
C SER A 357 -22.80 15.20 11.22
N HIS A 358 -21.97 14.42 10.53
CA HIS A 358 -22.05 14.29 9.07
C HIS A 358 -23.34 13.61 8.64
N LEU A 359 -23.78 12.61 9.39
CA LEU A 359 -25.04 11.93 9.12
C LEU A 359 -26.24 12.88 9.27
N GLU A 360 -26.25 13.72 10.31
CA GLU A 360 -27.26 14.76 10.48
C GLU A 360 -27.23 15.77 9.32
N SER A 361 -26.04 16.18 8.87
CA SER A 361 -25.88 17.05 7.70
C SER A 361 -26.40 16.40 6.41
N LEU A 362 -26.19 15.09 6.23
CA LEU A 362 -26.68 14.34 5.07
C LEU A 362 -28.22 14.28 5.03
N LEU A 363 -28.84 14.03 6.18
CA LEU A 363 -30.30 13.93 6.29
C LEU A 363 -31.00 15.27 6.05
N ASN A 364 -30.33 16.37 6.39
CA ASN A 364 -30.86 17.73 6.21
C ASN A 364 -30.55 18.34 4.82
N ALA A 365 -29.77 17.67 3.97
CA ALA A 365 -29.39 18.19 2.66
C ALA A 365 -30.59 18.19 1.68
N GLN A 366 -31.10 19.38 1.36
CA GLN A 366 -32.29 19.55 0.51
C GLN A 366 -32.10 19.03 -0.92
N SER A 367 -30.87 19.07 -1.44
CA SER A 367 -30.54 18.55 -2.77
C SER A 367 -30.65 17.04 -2.89
N LEU A 368 -30.49 16.32 -1.77
CA LEU A 368 -30.65 14.87 -1.73
C LEU A 368 -32.11 14.43 -1.58
N THR A 369 -33.03 15.35 -1.24
CA THR A 369 -34.46 15.05 -1.07
C THR A 369 -35.11 14.46 -2.31
N SER A 370 -34.64 14.82 -3.51
CA SER A 370 -35.12 14.25 -4.78
C SER A 370 -34.75 12.78 -4.98
N TYR A 371 -33.70 12.30 -4.30
CA TYR A 371 -33.23 10.91 -4.36
C TYR A 371 -33.80 10.05 -3.22
N TYR A 372 -34.43 10.67 -2.22
CA TYR A 372 -35.16 9.98 -1.16
C TYR A 372 -36.62 9.79 -1.62
N ASP A 373 -37.05 8.54 -1.81
CA ASP A 373 -38.41 8.26 -2.29
C ASP A 373 -39.49 8.79 -1.32
N GLN A 374 -40.66 9.15 -1.86
CA GLN A 374 -41.80 9.75 -1.13
C GLN A 374 -42.29 8.86 0.02
N GLY A 375 -41.67 8.98 1.19
CA GLY A 375 -42.20 8.54 2.47
C GLY A 375 -41.69 7.21 3.04
N LYS A 376 -40.70 6.52 2.44
CA LYS A 376 -40.12 5.29 3.04
C LYS A 376 -38.63 5.09 2.73
N VAL A 377 -37.80 6.09 3.06
CA VAL A 377 -36.47 5.76 3.60
C VAL A 377 -36.57 5.91 5.10
N SER A 378 -37.18 4.92 5.77
CA SER A 378 -36.91 4.72 7.19
C SER A 378 -35.48 4.23 7.28
N ALA A 379 -34.52 5.15 7.16
CA ALA A 379 -33.15 4.88 7.55
C ALA A 379 -33.15 4.74 9.07
N SER A 380 -33.59 3.59 9.56
CA SER A 380 -33.26 3.14 10.90
C SER A 380 -31.75 2.87 10.90
N PHE A 381 -30.97 3.95 11.01
CA PHE A 381 -29.56 3.90 11.36
C PHE A 381 -29.47 3.44 12.82
N SER A 382 -29.67 2.14 13.05
CA SER A 382 -29.18 1.49 14.26
C SER A 382 -27.66 1.68 14.24
N GLY A 383 -27.10 2.26 15.31
CA GLY A 383 -25.74 2.78 15.40
C GLY A 383 -24.60 1.74 15.31
N ASN A 384 -24.81 0.64 14.60
CA ASN A 384 -23.88 -0.46 14.42
C ASN A 384 -24.03 -0.98 12.97
N SER A 385 -23.19 -0.56 12.01
CA SER A 385 -22.79 -1.34 10.80
C SER A 385 -22.13 -0.54 9.67
N SER A 386 -21.27 -1.30 8.98
CA SER A 386 -20.50 -1.13 7.76
C SER A 386 -21.33 -0.91 6.48
N PHE A 387 -20.65 -0.51 5.40
CA PHE A 387 -21.11 -0.47 4.00
C PHE A 387 -22.49 -1.07 3.71
N PHE A 388 -23.47 -0.20 3.47
CA PHE A 388 -24.81 -0.59 3.05
C PHE A 388 -24.99 -0.34 1.57
N VAL A 389 -25.40 -1.37 0.85
CA VAL A 389 -25.95 -1.25 -0.50
C VAL A 389 -27.46 -1.42 -0.42
N SER A 390 -28.21 -0.33 -0.65
CA SER A 390 -29.65 -0.42 -0.90
C SER A 390 -29.85 -0.46 -2.41
N SER A 391 -30.44 -1.55 -2.91
CA SER A 391 -30.75 -1.74 -4.32
C SER A 391 -32.26 -1.72 -4.52
N THR A 392 -32.79 -0.59 -4.98
CA THR A 392 -34.08 -0.54 -5.69
C THR A 392 -33.78 -0.51 -7.19
N THR A 393 -34.75 -0.86 -8.05
CA THR A 393 -34.59 -1.09 -9.51
C THR A 393 -33.89 0.03 -10.31
N HIS A 394 -33.68 1.21 -9.73
CA HIS A 394 -33.06 2.39 -10.38
C HIS A 394 -31.93 3.08 -9.56
N TYR A 395 -31.68 2.68 -8.31
CA TYR A 395 -30.75 3.37 -7.40
C TYR A 395 -29.79 2.41 -6.69
N LEU A 396 -28.52 2.80 -6.63
CA LEU A 396 -27.49 2.14 -5.83
C LEU A 396 -26.88 3.15 -4.85
N LEU A 397 -27.23 3.08 -3.57
CA LEU A 397 -26.59 3.87 -2.52
C LEU A 397 -25.47 3.05 -1.88
N LEU A 398 -24.26 3.60 -1.81
CA LEU A 398 -23.09 3.04 -1.15
C LEU A 398 -22.68 3.98 -0.02
N LEU A 399 -22.85 3.53 1.22
CA LEU A 399 -22.49 4.29 2.42
C LEU A 399 -21.12 3.86 2.96
N PHE A 400 -20.13 4.73 2.89
CA PHE A 400 -18.92 4.68 3.70
C PHE A 400 -19.25 5.19 5.11
N ALA A 401 -19.58 4.28 6.02
CA ALA A 401 -19.74 4.61 7.44
C ALA A 401 -18.52 4.06 8.21
N SER A 402 -17.79 4.94 8.91
CA SER A 402 -16.61 4.60 9.72
C SER A 402 -16.96 3.88 11.05
N ILE A 403 -18.15 3.29 11.18
CA ILE A 403 -18.56 2.60 12.41
C ILE A 403 -18.20 1.12 12.28
N VAL A 404 -16.98 0.82 12.75
CA VAL A 404 -16.37 -0.50 12.85
C VAL A 404 -17.27 -1.47 13.63
N LEU A 405 -17.98 -2.36 12.93
CA LEU A 405 -18.46 -3.59 13.54
C LEU A 405 -17.42 -4.71 13.35
N ARG A 406 -16.92 -5.18 14.49
CA ARG A 406 -15.90 -6.20 14.69
C ARG A 406 -16.33 -7.58 14.14
N LYS A 407 -16.28 -7.77 12.83
CA LYS A 407 -16.07 -9.11 12.27
C LYS A 407 -14.59 -9.20 11.89
N ASN A 408 -13.76 -9.68 12.81
CA ASN A 408 -12.44 -10.20 12.43
C ASN A 408 -12.72 -11.44 11.58
N VAL A 409 -12.49 -11.34 10.27
CA VAL A 409 -12.76 -12.43 9.33
C VAL A 409 -11.46 -13.14 8.97
N GLU A 410 -11.57 -14.46 8.86
CA GLU A 410 -10.52 -15.45 8.59
C GLU A 410 -9.90 -15.37 7.18
N ILE A 411 -10.23 -14.35 6.37
CA ILE A 411 -9.85 -14.28 4.94
C ILE A 411 -8.79 -13.19 4.69
N PRO A 412 -7.55 -13.55 4.38
CA PRO A 412 -6.56 -12.58 3.94
C PRO A 412 -6.86 -12.12 2.50
N ILE A 413 -6.96 -10.80 2.31
CA ILE A 413 -7.21 -10.18 0.99
C ILE A 413 -6.00 -10.26 0.06
N LEU A 414 -4.80 -10.29 0.65
CA LEU A 414 -3.50 -10.52 0.00
C LEU A 414 -3.14 -12.00 0.13
N LYS A 415 -3.68 -12.84 -0.76
CA LYS A 415 -3.57 -14.30 -0.69
C LYS A 415 -2.13 -14.77 -0.83
N ALA A 416 -1.37 -14.16 -1.74
CA ALA A 416 0.05 -14.50 -1.95
C ALA A 416 0.88 -14.29 -0.66
N SER A 417 0.72 -13.13 -0.03
CA SER A 417 1.42 -12.82 1.23
C SER A 417 0.99 -13.72 2.39
N ALA A 418 -0.30 -14.05 2.49
CA ALA A 418 -0.78 -14.98 3.51
C ALA A 418 -0.30 -16.43 3.28
N ARG A 419 -0.28 -16.90 2.03
CA ARG A 419 0.26 -18.22 1.66
C ARG A 419 1.71 -18.36 2.07
N ILE A 420 2.55 -17.38 1.74
CA ILE A 420 3.96 -17.37 2.14
C ILE A 420 4.09 -17.34 3.67
N ALA A 421 3.34 -16.48 4.37
CA ALA A 421 3.39 -16.40 5.82
C ALA A 421 3.01 -17.72 6.51
N SER A 422 1.97 -18.41 6.03
CA SER A 422 1.59 -19.73 6.55
C SER A 422 2.64 -20.81 6.27
N ARG A 423 3.25 -20.80 5.07
CA ARG A 423 4.35 -21.72 4.72
C ARG A 423 5.58 -21.51 5.59
N LEU A 424 5.98 -20.25 5.80
CA LEU A 424 7.09 -19.88 6.68
C LEU A 424 6.81 -20.27 8.14
N ASN A 425 5.58 -20.02 8.63
CA ASN A 425 5.15 -20.42 9.97
C ASN A 425 5.20 -21.94 10.18
N TYR A 426 4.84 -22.73 9.16
CA TYR A 426 4.92 -24.20 9.23
C TYR A 426 6.37 -24.68 9.42
N VAL A 427 7.32 -24.10 8.67
CA VAL A 427 8.74 -24.50 8.73
C VAL A 427 9.45 -23.98 9.99
N CYS A 428 9.22 -22.72 10.36
CA CYS A 428 9.90 -22.09 11.49
C CYS A 428 8.95 -21.17 12.28
N PRO A 429 8.08 -21.72 13.13
CA PRO A 429 7.12 -20.92 13.90
C PRO A 429 7.77 -19.96 14.90
N GLN A 430 9.02 -20.22 15.32
CA GLN A 430 9.79 -19.37 16.23
C GLN A 430 10.15 -18.02 15.60
N PHE A 431 10.57 -18.01 14.33
CA PHE A 431 10.85 -16.76 13.59
C PHE A 431 9.63 -16.24 12.82
N PHE A 432 8.63 -17.07 12.56
CA PHE A 432 7.41 -16.70 11.86
C PHE A 432 6.19 -17.06 12.69
N PRO A 433 5.81 -16.24 13.67
CA PRO A 433 4.64 -16.50 14.50
C PRO A 433 3.35 -16.49 13.65
N ALA A 434 2.36 -17.25 14.10
CA ALA A 434 1.07 -17.31 13.43
C ALA A 434 0.47 -15.89 13.34
N PRO A 435 -0.11 -15.50 12.18
CA PRO A 435 -0.81 -14.23 12.05
C PRO A 435 -1.93 -14.09 13.09
N GLY A 436 -2.17 -12.87 13.57
CA GLY A 436 -3.12 -12.54 14.64
C GLY A 436 -4.61 -12.64 14.26
N PHE A 437 -4.96 -13.47 13.28
CA PHE A 437 -6.36 -13.76 12.94
C PHE A 437 -6.98 -14.64 14.04
N SER A 438 -7.51 -13.99 15.09
CA SER A 438 -8.29 -14.69 16.11
C SER A 438 -9.75 -14.80 15.64
N SER A 439 -10.29 -16.02 15.66
CA SER A 439 -11.71 -16.29 15.48
C SER A 439 -12.49 -15.59 16.59
N LEU A 440 -13.14 -14.46 16.30
CA LEU A 440 -14.10 -13.92 17.25
C LEU A 440 -15.26 -14.91 17.31
N SER A 441 -15.44 -15.55 18.48
CA SER A 441 -16.60 -16.39 18.80
C SER A 441 -17.89 -15.75 18.27
N SER A 442 -18.71 -16.59 17.63
CA SER A 442 -20.01 -16.30 17.02
C SER A 442 -21.06 -15.65 17.95
N ALA A 443 -20.69 -15.26 19.17
CA ALA A 443 -21.56 -14.72 20.20
C ALA A 443 -22.12 -13.31 19.90
N LEU A 444 -21.59 -12.57 18.91
CA LEU A 444 -22.13 -11.26 18.51
C LEU A 444 -23.00 -11.30 17.24
N ALA A 445 -23.17 -12.47 16.62
CA ALA A 445 -24.04 -12.63 15.45
C ALA A 445 -25.54 -12.71 15.83
N SER A 446 -25.89 -12.74 17.12
CA SER A 446 -27.28 -12.93 17.58
C SER A 446 -28.05 -11.65 17.90
N SER A 447 -27.58 -10.48 17.45
CA SER A 447 -28.29 -9.21 17.57
C SER A 447 -28.56 -8.61 16.18
N GLU A 448 -29.05 -9.41 15.24
CA GLU A 448 -29.72 -8.87 14.06
C GLU A 448 -31.08 -8.31 14.51
N GLY A 449 -31.15 -6.99 14.66
CA GLY A 449 -32.44 -6.31 14.79
C GLY A 449 -33.28 -6.60 13.55
N SER A 450 -34.56 -6.93 13.77
CA SER A 450 -35.53 -7.20 12.71
C SER A 450 -35.65 -6.00 11.76
N PHE A 451 -35.11 -6.12 10.55
CA PHE A 451 -35.33 -5.15 9.47
C PHE A 451 -36.71 -5.37 8.83
N SER A 452 -37.39 -4.30 8.44
CA SER A 452 -38.64 -4.39 7.67
C SER A 452 -38.37 -4.87 6.25
N GLU A 453 -39.27 -5.70 5.71
CA GLU A 453 -39.13 -6.43 4.43
C GLU A 453 -39.04 -5.56 3.15
N SER A 454 -39.04 -4.23 3.23
CA SER A 454 -39.18 -3.36 2.05
C SER A 454 -37.88 -2.99 1.32
N SER A 455 -36.70 -3.19 1.90
CA SER A 455 -35.42 -2.78 1.30
C SER A 455 -34.35 -3.86 1.45
N LYS A 456 -33.89 -4.43 0.32
CA LYS A 456 -32.81 -5.42 0.30
C LYS A 456 -31.47 -4.73 0.56
N VAL A 457 -30.97 -4.85 1.78
CA VAL A 457 -29.62 -4.45 2.18
C VAL A 457 -28.63 -5.55 1.80
N ILE A 458 -27.53 -5.18 1.13
CA ILE A 458 -26.43 -6.09 0.82
C ILE A 458 -25.16 -5.57 1.52
N SER A 459 -24.46 -6.46 2.25
CA SER A 459 -23.16 -6.15 2.84
C SER A 459 -22.08 -6.12 1.76
N ALA A 460 -21.18 -5.14 1.81
CA ALA A 460 -20.07 -5.05 0.88
C ALA A 460 -19.03 -6.16 1.12
N GLU A 461 -18.51 -6.70 0.02
CA GLU A 461 -17.40 -7.65 0.00
C GLU A 461 -16.33 -7.15 -0.96
N ASN A 462 -15.07 -7.46 -0.69
CA ASN A 462 -13.99 -7.11 -1.61
C ASN A 462 -14.21 -7.81 -2.97
N LEU A 463 -13.96 -7.09 -4.06
CA LEU A 463 -14.19 -7.48 -5.45
C LEU A 463 -15.66 -7.71 -5.84
N LEU A 464 -16.61 -7.45 -4.95
CA LEU A 464 -18.04 -7.54 -5.24
C LEU A 464 -18.39 -6.61 -6.40
N LYS A 465 -19.04 -7.16 -7.43
CA LYS A 465 -19.30 -6.45 -8.68
C LYS A 465 -20.80 -6.28 -8.91
N PHE A 466 -21.18 -5.06 -9.29
CA PHE A 466 -22.52 -4.66 -9.66
C PHE A 466 -22.52 -4.31 -11.14
N THR A 467 -23.24 -5.09 -11.94
CA THR A 467 -23.41 -4.78 -13.36
C THR A 467 -24.52 -3.75 -13.52
N LEU A 468 -24.15 -2.53 -13.90
CA LEU A 468 -25.09 -1.43 -14.15
C LEU A 468 -25.60 -1.47 -15.59
N ARG A 469 -24.75 -1.88 -16.53
CA ARG A 469 -25.08 -2.12 -17.95
C ARG A 469 -24.29 -3.30 -18.51
N PRO A 470 -24.89 -4.08 -19.44
CA PRO A 470 -26.22 -3.91 -20.03
C PRO A 470 -27.37 -4.34 -19.09
N TYR A 471 -28.57 -3.75 -19.26
CA TYR A 471 -29.74 -4.08 -18.42
C TYR A 471 -30.13 -5.57 -18.44
N ALA A 472 -29.85 -6.27 -19.54
CA ALA A 472 -30.07 -7.71 -19.66
C ALA A 472 -29.24 -8.55 -18.66
N ARG A 473 -28.18 -7.97 -18.08
CA ARG A 473 -27.31 -8.59 -17.09
C ARG A 473 -27.25 -7.76 -15.80
N LEU A 474 -28.27 -6.94 -15.54
CA LEU A 474 -28.33 -6.14 -14.33
C LEU A 474 -28.36 -7.06 -13.11
N GLY A 475 -27.46 -6.82 -12.16
CA GLY A 475 -27.42 -7.64 -10.96
C GLY A 475 -26.05 -7.69 -10.29
N LEU A 476 -26.05 -8.45 -9.21
CA LEU A 476 -24.90 -8.70 -8.36
C LEU A 476 -24.11 -9.89 -8.87
N ASP A 477 -22.80 -9.71 -9.02
CA ASP A 477 -21.85 -10.75 -9.37
C ASP A 477 -20.88 -10.97 -8.21
N ARG A 478 -20.96 -12.18 -7.62
CA ARG A 478 -20.13 -12.66 -6.52
C ARG A 478 -19.03 -13.62 -6.98
N SER A 479 -18.93 -13.91 -8.28
CA SER A 479 -17.96 -14.89 -8.79
C SER A 479 -16.51 -14.48 -8.55
N GLY A 480 -16.24 -13.18 -8.47
CA GLY A 480 -14.92 -12.62 -8.21
C GLY A 480 -14.58 -12.37 -6.74
N THR A 481 -15.49 -12.61 -5.79
CA THR A 481 -15.19 -12.36 -4.37
C THR A 481 -14.20 -13.41 -3.85
N PRO A 482 -13.21 -13.03 -3.03
CA PRO A 482 -12.24 -13.98 -2.51
C PRO A 482 -12.90 -15.09 -1.69
N THR A 483 -12.65 -16.35 -2.06
CA THR A 483 -13.02 -17.52 -1.25
C THR A 483 -12.19 -17.61 0.03
N THR A 484 -12.79 -18.14 1.10
CA THR A 484 -12.11 -18.47 2.34
C THR A 484 -11.01 -19.50 2.07
N VAL A 485 -9.77 -19.16 2.42
CA VAL A 485 -8.65 -20.09 2.41
C VAL A 485 -8.16 -20.23 3.83
N THR A 486 -8.24 -21.45 4.38
CA THR A 486 -7.75 -21.72 5.74
C THR A 486 -6.26 -21.99 5.72
N SER A 487 -5.58 -21.74 6.85
CA SER A 487 -4.18 -22.13 7.01
C SER A 487 -3.97 -23.63 6.79
N THR A 488 -4.93 -24.46 7.19
CA THR A 488 -4.92 -25.92 6.96
C THR A 488 -4.88 -26.26 5.47
N GLN A 489 -5.72 -25.62 4.65
CA GLN A 489 -5.70 -25.84 3.19
C GLN A 489 -4.35 -25.48 2.56
N ILE A 490 -3.75 -24.36 3.00
CA ILE A 490 -2.43 -23.92 2.51
C ILE A 490 -1.33 -24.94 2.90
N ILE A 491 -1.42 -25.49 4.11
CA ILE A 491 -0.48 -26.51 4.59
C ILE A 491 -0.67 -27.82 3.84
N ASP A 492 -1.91 -28.27 3.62
CA ASP A 492 -2.18 -29.49 2.84
C ASP A 492 -1.66 -29.37 1.40
N GLU A 493 -1.83 -28.21 0.76
CA GLU A 493 -1.23 -27.89 -0.54
C GLU A 493 0.30 -27.92 -0.48
N LEU A 494 0.91 -27.30 0.54
CA LEU A 494 2.37 -27.31 0.75
C LEU A 494 2.91 -28.75 0.88
N LEU A 495 2.25 -29.60 1.67
CA LEU A 495 2.65 -30.99 1.89
C LEU A 495 2.52 -31.84 0.61
N SER A 496 1.56 -31.52 -0.25
CA SER A 496 1.43 -32.16 -1.57
C SER A 496 2.48 -31.66 -2.57
N GLU A 497 2.88 -30.39 -2.49
CA GLU A 497 3.86 -29.77 -3.40
C GLU A 497 5.32 -30.12 -3.02
N ILE A 498 5.63 -30.15 -1.72
CA ILE A 498 7.00 -30.32 -1.18
C ILE A 498 6.94 -31.25 0.04
N PRO A 499 6.93 -32.59 -0.14
CA PRO A 499 6.86 -33.53 0.97
C PRO A 499 8.06 -33.44 1.94
N GLU A 500 9.25 -33.05 1.45
CA GLU A 500 10.46 -32.94 2.29
C GLU A 500 10.38 -31.81 3.33
N VAL A 501 9.37 -30.93 3.22
CA VAL A 501 9.16 -29.82 4.17
C VAL A 501 8.87 -30.30 5.59
N VAL A 502 8.34 -31.52 5.75
CA VAL A 502 8.05 -32.13 7.06
C VAL A 502 9.36 -32.41 7.81
N GLU A 503 10.33 -33.00 7.11
CA GLU A 503 11.66 -33.28 7.67
C GLU A 503 12.41 -31.99 7.96
N ALA A 504 12.30 -31.00 7.06
CA ALA A 504 12.87 -29.67 7.26
C ALA A 504 12.32 -28.98 8.52
N ALA A 505 11.00 -28.98 8.72
CA ALA A 505 10.37 -28.40 9.91
C ALA A 505 10.81 -29.12 11.20
N HIS A 506 10.94 -30.45 11.15
CA HIS A 506 11.45 -31.23 12.26
C HIS A 506 12.91 -30.88 12.60
N HIS A 507 13.80 -30.78 11.60
CA HIS A 507 15.19 -30.35 11.81
C HIS A 507 15.27 -28.93 12.38
N VAL A 508 14.50 -27.98 11.86
CA VAL A 508 14.46 -26.60 12.37
C VAL A 508 14.06 -26.57 13.85
N SER A 509 13.08 -27.38 14.25
CA SER A 509 12.64 -27.46 15.66
C SER A 509 13.73 -27.96 16.61
N GLN A 510 14.63 -28.83 16.13
CA GLN A 510 15.73 -29.38 16.92
C GLN A 510 16.88 -28.36 17.13
N LEU A 511 17.01 -27.35 16.27
CA LEU A 511 18.10 -26.35 16.37
C LEU A 511 18.08 -25.61 17.72
N TRP A 512 16.89 -25.33 18.26
CA TRP A 512 16.73 -24.69 19.57
C TRP A 512 17.00 -25.64 20.75
N GLN A 513 16.84 -26.95 20.56
CA GLN A 513 17.14 -27.94 21.60
C GLN A 513 18.65 -28.18 21.71
N GLN A 514 19.33 -28.27 20.57
CA GLN A 514 20.79 -28.42 20.50
C GLN A 514 21.53 -27.17 21.01
N ALA A 515 20.98 -25.97 20.77
CA ALA A 515 21.55 -24.72 21.29
C ALA A 515 21.49 -24.62 22.84
N ASN A 516 20.61 -25.37 23.49
CA ASN A 516 20.44 -25.39 24.95
C ASN A 516 21.24 -26.51 25.65
N GLN A 517 21.81 -27.46 24.90
CA GLN A 517 22.64 -28.53 25.47
C GLN A 517 24.08 -28.04 25.64
N THR A 518 24.51 -27.89 26.89
CA THR A 518 25.91 -27.61 27.26
C THR A 518 26.83 -28.75 26.84
N LYS A 519 28.09 -28.41 26.48
CA LYS A 519 29.16 -29.27 25.94
C LYS A 519 29.53 -30.53 26.76
N GLU A 520 28.83 -30.89 27.83
CA GLU A 520 29.22 -31.97 28.75
C GLU A 520 28.53 -33.33 28.50
N ASP A 521 27.48 -33.42 27.66
CA ASP A 521 26.67 -34.65 27.53
C ASP A 521 26.70 -35.36 26.15
N LEU A 522 27.75 -35.18 25.33
CA LEU A 522 27.83 -35.89 24.03
C LEU A 522 28.50 -37.27 24.17
N VAL A 523 27.68 -38.31 24.30
CA VAL A 523 28.04 -39.70 23.93
C VAL A 523 27.97 -39.83 22.40
N PRO A 524 28.94 -40.47 21.71
CA PRO A 524 28.92 -40.57 20.26
C PRO A 524 27.91 -41.65 19.82
N ALA A 525 26.74 -41.24 19.35
CA ALA A 525 25.77 -42.12 18.72
C ALA A 525 26.10 -42.25 17.21
N ALA A 526 26.78 -43.33 16.86
CA ALA A 526 26.95 -43.78 15.48
C ALA A 526 25.65 -44.42 14.97
N ASP A 527 24.82 -43.64 14.27
CA ASP A 527 23.99 -44.08 13.13
C ASP A 527 23.09 -42.92 12.66
N ARG A 528 23.56 -42.13 11.69
CA ARG A 528 22.69 -41.27 10.87
C ARG A 528 23.17 -41.30 9.42
N ASN A 529 22.54 -42.17 8.63
CA ASN A 529 22.68 -42.17 7.19
C ASN A 529 21.74 -41.13 6.55
N MET A 530 22.34 -40.28 5.70
CA MET A 530 21.76 -39.46 4.63
C MET A 530 20.99 -38.17 4.97
N MET A 531 21.73 -37.13 5.38
CA MET A 531 21.93 -35.89 4.61
C MET A 531 23.15 -35.18 5.21
N ILE A 532 24.02 -34.65 4.35
CA ILE A 532 25.37 -34.17 4.64
C ILE A 532 25.38 -33.23 5.86
N GLU A 533 26.07 -33.61 6.94
CA GLU A 533 26.50 -32.63 7.95
C GLU A 533 27.44 -31.66 7.23
N GLU A 534 26.92 -30.49 6.86
CA GLU A 534 27.72 -29.46 6.19
C GLU A 534 28.82 -28.97 7.16
N PRO A 535 30.12 -29.15 6.82
CA PRO A 535 31.25 -28.92 7.73
C PRO A 535 31.43 -27.47 8.23
N TRP A 536 30.64 -26.53 7.72
CA TRP A 536 30.80 -25.08 7.88
C TRP A 536 29.99 -24.50 9.04
N LEU A 537 29.13 -25.29 9.68
CA LEU A 537 28.26 -24.88 10.81
C LEU A 537 29.01 -24.70 12.15
N CYS A 538 30.34 -24.53 12.12
CA CYS A 538 31.18 -24.35 13.30
C CYS A 538 30.79 -23.12 14.14
N ASP A 539 30.78 -23.33 15.46
CA ASP A 539 30.52 -22.38 16.56
C ASP A 539 31.07 -20.96 16.28
N SER A 540 30.22 -20.05 15.79
CA SER A 540 30.51 -18.62 15.95
C SER A 540 30.47 -18.32 17.45
N THR A 541 31.60 -17.92 18.05
CA THR A 541 31.65 -17.54 19.46
C THR A 541 30.58 -16.51 19.76
N VAL A 542 29.65 -16.86 20.65
CA VAL A 542 28.54 -15.99 21.03
C VAL A 542 29.10 -14.70 21.65
N PRO A 543 28.73 -13.50 21.16
CA PRO A 543 29.23 -12.24 21.69
C PRO A 543 28.89 -12.08 23.17
N SER A 544 29.80 -11.46 23.92
CA SER A 544 29.60 -11.20 25.36
C SER A 544 28.33 -10.39 25.67
N CYS A 545 27.87 -9.55 24.74
CA CYS A 545 26.63 -8.78 24.91
C CYS A 545 25.36 -9.65 25.01
N LEU A 546 25.42 -10.90 24.53
CA LEU A 546 24.33 -11.87 24.59
C LEU A 546 24.39 -12.76 25.85
N GLU A 547 25.41 -12.60 26.70
CA GLU A 547 25.48 -13.30 27.98
C GLU A 547 24.27 -12.92 28.85
N ASN A 548 23.60 -13.93 29.43
CA ASN A 548 22.36 -13.76 30.22
C ASN A 548 21.28 -12.91 29.51
N ILE A 549 21.19 -12.96 28.17
CA ILE A 549 20.14 -12.27 27.43
C ILE A 549 18.76 -12.86 27.75
N ARG A 550 17.80 -12.01 28.07
CA ARG A 550 16.42 -12.43 28.29
C ARG A 550 15.63 -12.26 27.01
N ARG A 551 14.61 -13.10 26.81
CA ARG A 551 13.74 -13.00 25.62
C ARG A 551 12.93 -11.70 25.60
N ASP A 552 12.73 -11.05 26.73
CA ASP A 552 12.07 -9.74 26.84
C ASP A 552 13.03 -8.54 26.68
N ASP A 553 14.30 -8.77 26.30
CA ASP A 553 15.26 -7.68 26.07
C ASP A 553 15.08 -6.99 24.71
N LEU A 554 14.89 -7.76 23.63
CA LEU A 554 14.74 -7.23 22.26
C LEU A 554 14.13 -8.26 21.31
N GLU A 555 13.12 -7.82 20.56
CA GLU A 555 12.62 -8.50 19.36
C GLU A 555 12.62 -7.53 18.17
N ILE A 556 13.17 -7.97 17.04
CA ILE A 556 13.17 -7.23 15.77
C ILE A 556 12.09 -7.83 14.87
N VAL A 557 11.06 -7.06 14.55
CA VAL A 557 9.95 -7.50 13.70
C VAL A 557 10.01 -6.79 12.36
N LEU A 558 10.24 -7.54 11.29
CA LEU A 558 10.36 -7.03 9.93
C LEU A 558 8.97 -6.95 9.32
N LEU A 559 8.34 -5.78 9.40
CA LEU A 559 6.97 -5.57 8.94
C LEU A 559 6.87 -5.50 7.42
N GLY A 560 7.89 -4.98 6.75
CA GLY A 560 7.99 -4.97 5.30
C GLY A 560 9.44 -4.95 4.82
N THR A 561 9.69 -5.64 3.71
CA THR A 561 11.05 -6.03 3.28
C THR A 561 11.36 -5.74 1.81
N GLY A 562 10.46 -5.05 1.10
CA GLY A 562 10.59 -4.72 -0.31
C GLY A 562 10.91 -3.26 -0.56
N SER A 563 11.47 -2.99 -1.74
CA SER A 563 11.88 -1.66 -2.19
C SER A 563 10.91 -0.99 -3.17
N SER A 564 10.80 0.33 -3.08
CA SER A 564 10.13 1.27 -3.99
C SER A 564 8.61 1.17 -4.08
N GLN A 565 8.09 0.02 -4.49
CA GLN A 565 6.65 -0.24 -4.60
C GLN A 565 6.30 -1.39 -3.64
N PRO A 566 5.03 -1.61 -3.24
CA PRO A 566 4.59 -2.87 -2.67
C PRO A 566 4.28 -3.92 -3.75
N SER A 567 4.66 -5.18 -3.50
CA SER A 567 4.40 -6.33 -4.38
C SER A 567 3.37 -7.26 -3.76
N LYS A 568 2.97 -8.29 -4.51
CA LYS A 568 2.13 -9.37 -3.97
C LYS A 568 2.77 -10.01 -2.73
N TYR A 569 4.10 -10.18 -2.74
CA TYR A 569 4.84 -10.95 -1.73
C TYR A 569 5.39 -10.11 -0.59
N ARG A 570 5.99 -8.94 -0.90
CA ARG A 570 6.67 -8.07 0.06
C ARG A 570 6.01 -6.69 0.12
N ASN A 571 5.80 -6.18 1.33
CA ASN A 571 5.44 -4.80 1.57
C ASN A 571 6.68 -3.89 1.54
N VAL A 572 6.48 -2.58 1.47
CA VAL A 572 7.55 -1.58 1.58
C VAL A 572 8.14 -1.53 3.00
N SER A 573 9.35 -0.98 3.12
CA SER A 573 10.18 -0.97 4.34
C SER A 573 9.47 -0.49 5.60
N SER A 574 9.47 -1.35 6.62
CA SER A 574 9.21 -0.97 8.01
C SER A 574 9.71 -2.04 8.97
N ILE A 575 10.36 -1.62 10.05
CA ILE A 575 10.95 -2.49 11.07
C ILE A 575 10.47 -2.03 12.44
N TYR A 576 9.83 -2.91 13.19
CA TYR A 576 9.40 -2.66 14.56
C TYR A 576 10.38 -3.29 15.55
N ILE A 577 10.99 -2.45 16.39
CA ILE A 577 11.87 -2.82 17.48
C ILE A 577 11.02 -2.92 18.74
N ASN A 578 10.70 -4.14 19.14
CA ASN A 578 9.90 -4.44 20.32
C ASN A 578 10.81 -4.58 21.54
N LEU A 579 10.67 -3.67 22.51
CA LEU A 579 11.37 -3.69 23.81
C LEU A 579 10.40 -4.08 24.94
N PHE A 580 9.29 -4.73 24.58
CA PHE A 580 8.28 -5.31 25.46
C PHE A 580 7.72 -4.27 26.44
N SER A 581 7.96 -4.46 27.74
CA SER A 581 7.46 -3.57 28.79
C SER A 581 8.04 -2.15 28.71
N LYS A 582 9.16 -1.95 28.02
CA LYS A 582 9.81 -0.64 27.81
C LYS A 582 9.22 0.12 26.62
N GLY A 583 8.27 -0.46 25.89
CA GLY A 583 7.64 0.10 24.70
C GLY A 583 8.32 -0.37 23.42
N GLY A 584 8.13 0.38 22.32
CA GLY A 584 8.72 0.03 21.03
C GLY A 584 9.17 1.23 20.21
N LEU A 585 10.08 0.94 19.27
CA LEU A 585 10.55 1.89 18.27
C LEU A 585 10.18 1.40 16.88
N LEU A 586 9.91 2.33 15.97
CA LEU A 586 9.67 2.02 14.56
C LEU A 586 10.80 2.61 13.71
N LEU A 587 11.47 1.80 12.91
CA LEU A 587 12.49 2.23 11.94
C LEU A 587 11.87 2.14 10.54
N ASP A 588 11.69 3.29 9.91
CA ASP A 588 10.89 3.49 8.71
C ASP A 588 9.42 3.02 8.83
N CYS A 589 8.55 3.67 8.08
CA CYS A 589 7.11 3.49 8.13
C CYS A 589 6.49 3.69 6.74
N GLY A 590 6.82 2.79 5.81
CA GLY A 590 6.22 2.76 4.48
C GLY A 590 4.70 2.49 4.51
N GLU A 591 4.05 2.70 3.37
CA GLU A 591 2.62 2.40 3.16
C GLU A 591 2.24 0.98 3.63
N GLY A 592 1.12 0.84 4.33
CA GLY A 592 0.61 -0.46 4.78
C GLY A 592 1.24 -1.01 6.06
N THR A 593 2.14 -0.27 6.70
CA THR A 593 2.77 -0.66 7.99
C THR A 593 1.73 -0.98 9.06
N LEU A 594 0.64 -0.20 9.14
CA LEU A 594 -0.44 -0.46 10.10
C LEU A 594 -1.19 -1.78 9.80
N GLY A 595 -1.42 -2.10 8.53
CA GLY A 595 -2.00 -3.39 8.12
C GLY A 595 -1.10 -4.56 8.51
N GLN A 596 0.20 -4.44 8.27
CA GLN A 596 1.20 -5.43 8.66
C GLN A 596 1.27 -5.62 10.19
N LEU A 597 1.17 -4.55 11.00
CA LEU A 597 1.04 -4.66 12.46
C LEU A 597 -0.21 -5.45 12.88
N LYS A 598 -1.35 -5.17 12.25
CA LYS A 598 -2.62 -5.87 12.51
C LYS A 598 -2.56 -7.33 12.12
N ARG A 599 -1.86 -7.67 11.03
CA ARG A 599 -1.60 -9.06 10.65
C ARG A 599 -0.71 -9.78 11.66
N ARG A 600 0.29 -9.11 12.23
CA ARG A 600 1.21 -9.71 13.22
C ARG A 600 0.58 -9.89 14.60
N TYR A 601 -0.14 -8.88 15.09
CA TYR A 601 -0.60 -8.80 16.49
C TYR A 601 -2.12 -8.87 16.65
N GLY A 602 -2.88 -8.94 15.56
CA GLY A 602 -4.33 -8.73 15.56
C GLY A 602 -4.68 -7.26 15.73
N VAL A 603 -5.97 -6.91 15.60
CA VAL A 603 -6.42 -5.51 15.70
C VAL A 603 -6.11 -4.91 17.06
N SER A 604 -6.48 -5.59 18.15
CA SER A 604 -6.23 -5.09 19.51
C SER A 604 -4.74 -5.02 19.85
N GLY A 605 -3.97 -6.04 19.46
CA GLY A 605 -2.53 -6.06 19.71
C GLY A 605 -1.79 -4.98 18.92
N ALA A 606 -2.21 -4.69 17.68
CA ALA A 606 -1.67 -3.58 16.91
C ALA A 606 -2.00 -2.22 17.55
N ASP A 607 -3.23 -2.04 18.04
CA ASP A 607 -3.59 -0.83 18.80
C ASP A 607 -2.72 -0.66 20.04
N ASP A 608 -2.43 -1.74 20.77
CA ASP A 608 -1.53 -1.73 21.93
C ASP A 608 -0.09 -1.38 21.54
N VAL A 609 0.41 -1.92 20.43
CA VAL A 609 1.71 -1.56 19.87
C VAL A 609 1.76 -0.06 19.55
N VAL A 610 0.74 0.47 18.87
CA VAL A 610 0.67 1.90 18.51
C VAL A 610 0.62 2.80 19.75
N ARG A 611 -0.13 2.42 20.80
CA ARG A 611 -0.14 3.13 22.10
C ARG A 611 1.26 3.15 22.73
N ALA A 612 1.94 2.00 22.70
CA ALA A 612 3.24 1.79 23.35
C ALA A 612 4.45 2.35 22.57
N LEU A 613 4.25 2.92 21.38
CA LEU A 613 5.32 3.56 20.61
C LEU A 613 5.95 4.71 21.41
N ARG A 614 7.28 4.67 21.50
CA ARG A 614 8.11 5.66 22.19
C ARG A 614 8.83 6.58 21.22
N CYS A 615 9.34 6.02 20.14
CA CYS A 615 10.08 6.76 19.12
C CYS A 615 9.82 6.15 17.73
N ILE A 616 9.71 7.00 16.72
CA ILE A 616 9.69 6.62 15.30
C ILE A 616 10.87 7.29 14.63
N TRP A 617 11.73 6.52 13.99
CA TRP A 617 12.90 7.01 13.29
C TRP A 617 12.75 6.75 11.79
N ILE A 618 12.95 7.77 10.96
CA ILE A 618 12.83 7.70 9.50
C ILE A 618 14.20 8.02 8.86
N SER A 619 14.67 7.13 8.00
CA SER A 619 15.98 7.21 7.36
C SER A 619 16.11 8.36 6.37
N HIS A 620 15.12 8.54 5.50
CA HIS A 620 15.11 9.54 4.43
C HIS A 620 13.70 9.81 3.88
N ILE A 621 13.58 10.65 2.84
CA ILE A 621 12.29 11.18 2.34
C ILE A 621 11.66 10.38 1.18
N HIS A 622 12.19 9.23 0.78
CA HIS A 622 11.50 8.44 -0.25
C HIS A 622 10.23 7.79 0.31
N ALA A 623 9.21 7.74 -0.55
CA ALA A 623 7.83 7.45 -0.15
C ALA A 623 7.69 6.08 0.53
N ASP A 624 8.42 5.08 0.06
CA ASP A 624 8.44 3.71 0.57
C ASP A 624 8.96 3.58 2.01
N HIS A 625 9.49 4.65 2.62
CA HIS A 625 9.98 4.66 3.99
C HIS A 625 9.14 5.48 4.96
N HIS A 626 8.14 6.26 4.52
CA HIS A 626 7.42 7.16 5.44
C HIS A 626 5.93 7.42 5.14
N THR A 627 5.37 6.95 4.02
CA THR A 627 3.99 7.30 3.65
C THR A 627 2.93 6.70 4.58
N GLY A 628 3.23 5.62 5.31
CA GLY A 628 2.35 5.05 6.34
C GLY A 628 2.36 5.80 7.68
N LEU A 629 3.31 6.74 7.86
CA LEU A 629 3.51 7.42 9.15
C LEU A 629 2.31 8.25 9.60
N ALA A 630 1.69 9.00 8.68
CA ALA A 630 0.55 9.86 9.01
C ALA A 630 -0.62 9.07 9.61
N ARG A 631 -0.88 7.87 9.08
CA ARG A 631 -1.95 7.00 9.57
C ARG A 631 -1.68 6.46 10.97
N ILE A 632 -0.44 6.07 11.27
CA ILE A 632 -0.05 5.62 12.63
C ILE A 632 -0.21 6.75 13.64
N LEU A 633 0.27 7.96 13.31
CA LEU A 633 0.19 9.10 14.23
C LEU A 633 -1.26 9.56 14.48
N ALA A 634 -2.10 9.57 13.44
CA ALA A 634 -3.53 9.87 13.56
C ALA A 634 -4.26 8.80 14.39
N LEU A 635 -3.95 7.51 14.18
CA LEU A 635 -4.51 6.43 14.98
C LEU A 635 -4.08 6.55 16.45
N ARG A 636 -2.78 6.79 16.72
CA ARG A 636 -2.29 6.95 18.10
C ARG A 636 -3.04 8.08 18.82
N ARG A 637 -3.24 9.21 18.15
CA ARG A 637 -4.01 10.34 18.66
C ARG A 637 -5.43 9.94 19.04
N GLU A 638 -6.10 9.16 18.19
CA GLU A 638 -7.44 8.65 18.45
C GLU A 638 -7.48 7.68 19.63
N LEU A 639 -6.57 6.71 19.67
CA LEU A 639 -6.50 5.68 20.71
C LEU A 639 -6.20 6.24 22.11
N LEU A 640 -5.51 7.38 22.18
CA LEU A 640 -5.15 8.05 23.44
C LEU A 640 -6.01 9.29 23.73
N LYS A 641 -7.09 9.50 22.98
CA LYS A 641 -8.00 10.63 23.17
C LYS A 641 -8.59 10.62 24.59
N GLY A 642 -8.42 11.72 25.32
CA GLY A 642 -8.90 11.87 26.70
C GLY A 642 -8.01 11.23 27.77
N VAL A 643 -6.93 10.55 27.37
CA VAL A 643 -5.91 10.04 28.28
C VAL A 643 -4.74 11.03 28.29
N PRO A 644 -4.30 11.55 29.45
CA PRO A 644 -3.07 12.34 29.51
C PRO A 644 -1.89 11.51 29.00
N HIS A 645 -1.27 11.98 27.93
CA HIS A 645 -0.09 11.36 27.34
C HIS A 645 0.78 12.45 26.73
N GLU A 646 2.05 12.13 26.54
CA GLU A 646 2.93 12.96 25.76
C GLU A 646 2.97 12.51 24.28
N PRO A 647 3.23 13.43 23.34
CA PRO A 647 3.33 13.09 21.92
C PRO A 647 4.48 12.14 21.61
N VAL A 648 4.31 11.19 20.69
CA VAL A 648 5.42 10.30 20.32
C VAL A 648 6.54 11.08 19.63
N LEU A 649 7.79 10.71 19.90
CA LEU A 649 8.93 11.35 19.28
C LEU A 649 9.14 10.84 17.84
N VAL A 650 9.25 11.74 16.87
CA VAL A 650 9.51 11.41 15.47
C VAL A 650 10.86 12.01 15.09
N VAL A 651 11.86 11.16 14.91
CA VAL A 651 13.20 11.53 14.45
C VAL A 651 13.28 11.31 12.94
N GLY A 652 13.58 12.34 12.16
CA GLY A 652 13.64 12.20 10.70
C GLY A 652 14.33 13.36 9.98
N PRO A 653 14.49 13.27 8.65
CA PRO A 653 15.08 14.35 7.86
C PRO A 653 14.17 15.59 7.84
N ARG A 654 14.75 16.79 7.67
CA ARG A 654 13.99 18.06 7.72
C ARG A 654 12.81 18.11 6.74
N GLN A 655 12.94 17.47 5.59
CA GLN A 655 11.90 17.40 4.56
C GLN A 655 10.65 16.68 5.08
N LEU A 656 10.82 15.67 5.93
CA LEU A 656 9.71 14.94 6.54
C LEU A 656 8.88 15.85 7.44
N LYS A 657 9.51 16.79 8.17
CA LYS A 657 8.77 17.76 8.98
C LYS A 657 7.77 18.56 8.15
N ARG A 658 8.14 18.97 6.93
CA ARG A 658 7.24 19.72 6.04
C ARG A 658 6.04 18.88 5.61
N TYR A 659 6.27 17.61 5.32
CA TYR A 659 5.21 16.66 5.00
C TYR A 659 4.24 16.50 6.17
N LEU A 660 4.77 16.25 7.38
CA LEU A 660 3.95 16.05 8.57
C LEU A 660 3.26 17.34 9.04
N ASP A 661 3.92 18.50 8.97
CA ASP A 661 3.31 19.81 9.27
C ASP A 661 2.15 20.14 8.31
N ALA A 662 2.24 19.71 7.04
CA ALA A 662 1.17 19.87 6.07
C ALA A 662 0.00 18.89 6.36
N TYR A 663 0.29 17.63 6.71
CA TYR A 663 -0.72 16.67 7.14
C TYR A 663 -1.39 17.04 8.47
N GLN A 664 -0.66 17.67 9.41
CA GLN A 664 -1.20 18.16 10.69
C GLN A 664 -2.36 19.15 10.49
N ARG A 665 -2.39 19.84 9.34
CA ARG A 665 -3.50 20.75 8.98
C ARG A 665 -4.78 19.98 8.63
N LEU A 666 -4.66 18.76 8.14
CA LEU A 666 -5.76 17.87 7.75
C LEU A 666 -6.22 17.00 8.93
N GLU A 667 -5.29 16.45 9.70
CA GLU A 667 -5.59 15.54 10.81
C GLU A 667 -4.73 15.87 12.02
N ASP A 668 -5.24 15.57 13.23
CA ASP A 668 -4.42 15.70 14.44
C ASP A 668 -3.42 14.54 14.50
N LEU A 669 -2.15 14.82 14.18
CA LEU A 669 -1.07 13.87 14.40
C LEU A 669 -0.53 14.06 15.81
N ASP A 670 -0.35 12.96 16.51
CA ASP A 670 0.28 12.95 17.82
C ASP A 670 1.79 12.81 17.67
N MET A 671 2.53 13.92 17.57
CA MET A 671 3.98 13.87 17.37
C MET A 671 4.75 15.05 17.99
N LEU A 672 6.00 14.79 18.34
CA LEU A 672 7.05 15.79 18.54
C LEU A 672 8.19 15.49 17.57
N PHE A 673 8.50 16.43 16.67
CA PHE A 673 9.50 16.21 15.63
C PHE A 673 10.91 16.62 16.07
N LEU A 674 11.91 15.78 15.79
CA LEU A 674 13.34 16.04 15.95
C LEU A 674 14.08 15.74 14.65
N ASP A 675 14.97 16.64 14.22
CA ASP A 675 15.77 16.44 13.01
C ASP A 675 16.91 15.44 13.26
N CYS A 676 17.12 14.47 12.37
CA CYS A 676 18.20 13.47 12.46
C CYS A 676 19.57 14.09 12.75
N ARG A 677 19.84 15.31 12.25
CA ARG A 677 21.12 16.01 12.45
C ARG A 677 21.42 16.26 13.93
N HIS A 678 20.40 16.47 14.75
CA HIS A 678 20.55 16.67 16.19
C HIS A 678 20.80 15.37 16.97
N THR A 679 20.62 14.22 16.33
CA THR A 679 20.90 12.89 16.91
C THR A 679 22.22 12.30 16.41
N THR A 680 23.09 13.11 15.79
CA THR A 680 24.44 12.69 15.43
C THR A 680 25.35 12.67 16.66
N ALA A 681 26.37 11.80 16.69
CA ALA A 681 27.30 11.71 17.82
C ALA A 681 27.86 13.10 18.20
N ALA A 682 28.39 13.83 17.21
CA ALA A 682 28.93 15.18 17.41
C ALA A 682 27.91 16.18 17.97
N SER A 683 26.61 16.04 17.64
CA SER A 683 25.58 16.96 18.15
C SER A 683 25.15 16.62 19.57
N LEU A 684 25.12 15.33 19.92
CA LEU A 684 24.83 14.88 21.28
C LEU A 684 25.99 15.22 22.22
N ASP A 685 27.24 15.02 21.79
CA ASP A 685 28.44 15.38 22.55
C ASP A 685 28.49 16.90 22.82
N ALA A 686 28.26 17.72 21.79
CA ALA A 686 28.23 19.18 21.93
C ALA A 686 27.09 19.69 22.85
N PHE A 687 26.01 18.91 23.00
CA PHE A 687 24.93 19.21 23.92
C PHE A 687 25.30 18.83 25.36
N GLU A 688 25.97 17.69 25.56
CA GLU A 688 26.51 17.27 26.87
C GLU A 688 27.54 18.26 27.42
N ASP A 689 28.50 18.65 26.60
CA ASP A 689 29.51 19.66 26.96
C ASP A 689 28.88 21.03 27.29
N GLY A 690 27.73 21.35 26.70
CA GLY A 690 26.99 22.60 26.93
C GLY A 690 26.25 22.64 28.27
N CYS A 691 25.80 21.49 28.78
CA CYS A 691 25.10 21.39 30.07
C CYS A 691 26.06 21.49 31.28
N ASP A 692 27.35 21.17 31.09
CA ASP A 692 28.38 21.24 32.14
C ASP A 692 29.06 22.61 32.27
N LEU A 693 28.71 23.60 31.43
CA LEU A 693 29.33 24.92 31.42
C LEU A 693 28.55 25.95 32.23
N ASN A 694 28.64 25.83 33.56
CA ASN A 694 28.41 26.95 34.48
C ASN A 694 29.73 27.68 34.83
N ASN A 695 30.75 27.63 33.97
CA ASN A 695 31.97 28.41 34.18
C ASN A 695 32.72 28.77 32.88
N ASN A 696 32.75 30.07 32.59
CA ASN A 696 33.70 30.85 31.80
C ASN A 696 33.85 30.61 30.29
N ASN A 697 33.39 31.63 29.54
CA ASN A 697 33.91 32.15 28.27
C ASN A 697 35.01 31.32 27.58
N ARG A 698 34.60 30.43 26.68
CA ARG A 698 35.39 30.08 25.51
C ARG A 698 34.50 30.16 24.27
N GLU A 699 34.80 31.11 23.38
CA GLU A 699 34.34 31.05 22.00
C GLU A 699 34.87 29.75 21.39
N VAL A 700 34.01 28.74 21.29
CA VAL A 700 34.33 27.52 20.55
C VAL A 700 34.08 27.82 19.07
N SER A 701 35.18 28.02 18.33
CA SER A 701 35.14 28.02 16.87
C SER A 701 34.59 26.67 16.40
N ALA A 702 33.44 26.69 15.71
CA ALA A 702 32.86 25.50 15.09
C ALA A 702 33.93 24.83 14.20
N SER A 703 34.42 23.67 14.62
CA SER A 703 35.33 22.85 13.82
C SER A 703 34.61 22.46 12.54
N LYS A 704 35.18 22.86 11.39
CA LYS A 704 34.74 22.40 10.07
C LYS A 704 34.92 20.87 10.02
N VAL A 705 33.83 20.14 10.16
CA VAL A 705 33.80 18.71 9.83
C VAL A 705 33.83 18.60 8.30
N ASP A 706 35.04 18.51 7.73
CA ASP A 706 35.21 18.10 6.32
C ASP A 706 34.92 16.59 6.25
N SER A 707 33.66 16.22 5.99
CA SER A 707 33.32 14.84 5.66
C SER A 707 33.82 14.52 4.24
N THR A 708 34.68 13.51 4.12
CA THR A 708 35.21 12.99 2.85
C THR A 708 34.20 12.09 2.11
N LEU A 709 32.95 12.01 2.59
CA LEU A 709 31.83 11.20 2.07
C LEU A 709 31.58 11.30 0.56
N PHE A 710 31.97 12.41 -0.05
CA PHE A 710 31.74 12.68 -1.46
C PHE A 710 33.05 13.04 -2.14
N ALA A 711 33.30 12.49 -3.33
CA ALA A 711 34.42 12.86 -4.17
C ALA A 711 34.52 14.39 -4.28
N ARG A 712 35.74 14.95 -4.19
CA ARG A 712 36.00 16.38 -4.41
C ARG A 712 35.31 16.78 -5.72
N GLU A 713 34.38 17.74 -5.64
CA GLU A 713 33.54 18.27 -6.74
C GLU A 713 32.21 17.54 -7.04
N SER A 714 31.80 16.57 -6.21
CA SER A 714 30.47 15.93 -6.30
C SER A 714 29.32 16.90 -5.97
N ARG A 715 28.23 16.84 -6.76
CA ARG A 715 26.98 17.61 -6.53
C ARG A 715 26.43 17.41 -5.10
N MET A 716 26.64 16.23 -4.50
CA MET A 716 26.20 15.88 -3.14
C MET A 716 27.06 16.52 -2.04
N GLN A 717 28.35 16.79 -2.31
CA GLN A 717 29.26 17.46 -1.37
C GLN A 717 28.80 18.90 -1.05
N SER A 718 28.16 19.56 -2.03
CA SER A 718 27.70 20.95 -1.90
C SER A 718 26.51 21.16 -0.94
N LEU A 719 25.74 20.10 -0.65
CA LEU A 719 24.57 20.14 0.23
C LEU A 719 24.92 19.96 1.70
N TRP A 720 25.92 19.13 2.02
CA TRP A 720 26.42 18.93 3.39
C TRP A 720 27.24 20.13 3.91
N LYS A 721 27.83 20.94 3.01
CA LYS A 721 28.56 22.16 3.36
C LYS A 721 27.68 23.37 3.68
N ARG A 722 26.36 23.31 3.50
CA ARG A 722 25.49 24.39 3.97
C ARG A 722 25.26 24.17 5.48
N PRO A 723 25.83 25.00 6.37
CA PRO A 723 25.38 24.98 7.76
C PRO A 723 23.87 25.13 7.72
N GLY A 724 23.16 24.23 8.41
CA GLY A 724 21.74 24.45 8.64
C GLY A 724 21.57 25.87 9.16
N SER A 725 20.51 26.57 8.72
CA SER A 725 20.05 27.78 9.39
C SER A 725 20.23 27.58 10.90
N PRO A 726 20.86 28.51 11.64
CA PRO A 726 21.07 28.35 13.07
C PRO A 726 19.71 28.01 13.67
N VAL A 727 19.57 26.76 14.09
CA VAL A 727 18.37 26.32 14.77
C VAL A 727 18.51 26.90 16.15
N ASP A 728 17.49 27.64 16.58
CA ASP A 728 17.47 28.30 17.87
C ASP A 728 17.77 27.26 18.96
N LYS A 729 18.97 27.35 19.57
CA LYS A 729 19.45 26.32 20.51
C LYS A 729 18.46 26.18 21.67
N ASP A 730 17.84 27.29 22.07
CA ASP A 730 16.86 27.37 23.15
C ASP A 730 15.57 26.60 22.83
N ALA A 731 15.18 26.52 21.55
CA ALA A 731 13.96 25.80 21.14
C ALA A 731 14.18 24.27 21.02
N VAL A 732 15.41 23.82 20.80
CA VAL A 732 15.73 22.40 20.58
C VAL A 732 16.15 21.69 21.86
N SER A 733 16.79 22.40 22.80
CA SER A 733 17.25 21.82 24.07
C SER A 733 16.16 21.04 24.83
N PRO A 734 14.92 21.54 25.00
CA PRO A 734 13.87 20.78 25.69
C PRO A 734 13.49 19.48 24.96
N ILE A 735 13.53 19.49 23.62
CA ILE A 735 13.23 18.31 22.79
C ILE A 735 14.36 17.28 22.92
N LEU A 736 15.62 17.74 23.03
CA LEU A 736 16.78 16.86 23.23
C LEU A 736 16.81 16.21 24.61
N GLU A 737 16.47 16.95 25.67
CA GLU A 737 16.30 16.36 27.01
C GLU A 737 15.21 15.31 27.02
N ARG A 738 14.08 15.62 26.37
CA ARG A 738 12.99 14.65 26.19
C ARG A 738 13.42 13.42 25.38
N PHE A 739 14.17 13.62 24.29
CA PHE A 739 14.75 12.54 23.51
C PHE A 739 15.62 11.64 24.39
N ARG A 740 16.55 12.20 25.18
CA ARG A 740 17.39 11.44 26.10
C ARG A 740 16.56 10.63 27.10
N GLY A 741 15.57 11.26 27.73
CA GLY A 741 14.65 10.59 28.66
C GLY A 741 13.95 9.40 28.01
N VAL A 742 13.37 9.58 26.83
CA VAL A 742 12.67 8.51 26.08
C VAL A 742 13.62 7.36 25.72
N ILE A 743 14.85 7.65 25.27
CA ILE A 743 15.85 6.63 24.92
C ILE A 743 16.29 5.86 26.18
N GLN A 744 16.49 6.53 27.30
CA GLN A 744 16.86 5.90 28.57
C GLN A 744 15.72 5.04 29.15
N GLU A 745 14.47 5.52 29.11
CA GLU A 745 13.27 4.77 29.52
C GLU A 745 13.06 3.52 28.65
N ALA A 746 13.39 3.60 27.36
CA ALA A 746 13.40 2.45 26.46
C ALA A 746 14.51 1.43 26.81
N GLY A 747 15.44 1.75 27.72
CA GLY A 747 16.57 0.90 28.10
C GLY A 747 17.75 0.97 27.12
N LEU A 748 17.80 2.02 26.30
CA LEU A 748 18.89 2.29 25.37
C LEU A 748 19.89 3.26 26.00
N LYS A 749 21.19 3.02 25.75
CA LYS A 749 22.28 3.94 26.08
C LYS A 749 22.29 5.12 25.10
N SER A 750 22.05 4.85 23.83
CA SER A 750 22.10 5.86 22.77
C SER A 750 21.34 5.44 21.52
N LEU A 751 20.72 6.42 20.86
CA LEU A 751 20.27 6.34 19.46
C LEU A 751 21.05 7.39 18.67
N ILE A 752 21.87 6.94 17.71
CA ILE A 752 22.77 7.83 16.96
C ILE A 752 22.47 7.72 15.47
N SER A 753 22.09 8.83 14.84
CA SER A 753 21.97 8.92 13.39
C SER A 753 23.34 9.23 12.76
N PHE A 754 23.64 8.62 11.63
CA PHE A 754 24.87 8.87 10.86
C PHE A 754 24.56 9.04 9.37
N PRO A 755 25.32 9.87 8.65
CA PRO A 755 25.11 10.10 7.21
C PRO A 755 25.35 8.85 6.37
N VAL A 756 24.55 8.68 5.31
CA VAL A 756 24.75 7.61 4.32
C VAL A 756 24.66 8.15 2.88
N VAL A 757 25.07 7.34 1.89
CA VAL A 757 25.20 7.76 0.49
C VAL A 757 23.99 7.31 -0.31
N HIS A 758 22.97 8.17 -0.40
CA HIS A 758 21.76 7.87 -1.17
C HIS A 758 21.10 9.12 -1.79
N CYS A 759 20.22 9.79 -1.02
CA CYS A 759 19.62 11.07 -1.37
C CYS A 759 20.01 12.15 -0.34
N PRO A 760 19.76 13.44 -0.59
CA PRO A 760 20.11 14.49 0.36
C PRO A 760 19.38 14.33 1.70
N GLN A 761 20.11 14.38 2.81
CA GLN A 761 19.60 14.09 4.16
C GLN A 761 19.11 12.64 4.31
N ALA A 762 19.87 11.67 3.79
CA ALA A 762 19.71 10.26 4.13
C ALA A 762 20.63 9.88 5.29
N PHE A 763 20.11 9.04 6.19
CA PHE A 763 20.81 8.59 7.39
C PHE A 763 20.64 7.08 7.60
N GLY A 764 21.61 6.49 8.31
CA GLY A 764 21.46 5.24 9.04
C GLY A 764 21.38 5.51 10.54
N VAL A 765 21.06 4.49 11.34
CA VAL A 765 20.93 4.61 12.80
C VAL A 765 21.64 3.49 13.56
N VAL A 766 22.28 3.85 14.67
CA VAL A 766 22.85 2.94 15.65
C VAL A 766 21.99 2.98 16.92
N LEU A 767 21.47 1.82 17.31
CA LEU A 767 20.81 1.59 18.59
C LEU A 767 21.77 0.82 19.49
N LYS A 768 22.10 1.38 20.65
CA LYS A 768 22.95 0.72 21.64
C LYS A 768 22.18 0.55 22.94
N ALA A 769 22.04 -0.67 23.42
CA ALA A 769 21.41 -0.94 24.71
C ALA A 769 22.28 -0.52 25.89
N ALA A 770 21.64 -0.26 27.03
CA ALA A 770 22.35 -0.07 28.28
C ALA A 770 23.11 -1.34 28.69
N GLU A 771 24.20 -1.15 29.44
CA GLU A 771 24.97 -2.24 30.04
C GLU A 771 24.11 -2.94 31.11
N ARG A 772 24.32 -4.24 31.28
CA ARG A 772 23.57 -5.09 32.21
C ARG A 772 24.53 -5.67 33.23
N THR A 773 24.10 -5.84 34.47
CA THR A 773 24.92 -6.46 35.52
C THR A 773 24.46 -7.89 35.75
N SER A 774 25.36 -8.85 35.64
CA SER A 774 25.10 -10.25 35.97
C SER A 774 24.82 -10.42 37.47
N THR A 775 24.18 -11.53 37.85
CA THR A 775 24.02 -11.95 39.25
C THR A 775 25.36 -12.09 39.99
N ALA A 776 26.45 -12.35 39.27
CA ALA A 776 27.81 -12.42 39.78
C ALA A 776 28.55 -11.06 39.82
N GLY A 777 27.86 -9.94 39.55
CA GLY A 777 28.45 -8.58 39.58
C GLY A 777 29.27 -8.19 38.33
N LYS A 778 29.39 -9.07 37.33
CA LYS A 778 30.06 -8.80 36.05
C LYS A 778 29.23 -7.82 35.21
N VAL A 779 29.86 -6.76 34.70
CA VAL A 779 29.24 -5.84 33.74
C VAL A 779 29.25 -6.46 32.35
N ILE A 780 28.06 -6.62 31.78
CA ILE A 780 27.80 -7.19 30.46
C ILE A 780 27.50 -6.02 29.50
N PRO A 781 28.22 -5.91 28.37
CA PRO A 781 27.95 -4.85 27.40
C PRO A 781 26.55 -4.97 26.81
N GLY A 782 25.89 -3.85 26.56
CA GLY A 782 24.61 -3.83 25.84
C GLY A 782 24.77 -4.27 24.39
N TRP A 783 23.72 -4.84 23.82
CA TRP A 783 23.67 -5.17 22.39
C TRP A 783 23.71 -3.90 21.52
N LYS A 784 24.15 -4.05 20.27
CA LYS A 784 24.24 -2.97 19.28
C LYS A 784 23.55 -3.39 17.98
N VAL A 785 22.49 -2.68 17.60
CA VAL A 785 21.78 -2.87 16.32
C VAL A 785 22.06 -1.66 15.43
N VAL A 786 22.43 -1.92 14.18
CA VAL A 786 22.65 -0.87 13.18
C VAL A 786 21.69 -1.09 12.02
N TYR A 787 21.00 -0.03 11.59
CA TYR A 787 20.16 -0.04 10.41
C TYR A 787 20.71 0.96 9.40
N SER A 788 20.96 0.49 8.17
CA SER A 788 21.61 1.29 7.12
C SER A 788 20.71 2.41 6.57
N GLY A 789 19.38 2.21 6.55
CA GLY A 789 18.53 2.89 5.57
C GLY A 789 18.95 2.51 4.14
N ASP A 790 18.56 3.32 3.16
CA ASP A 790 19.00 3.15 1.78
C ASP A 790 20.37 3.78 1.58
N THR A 791 21.30 3.04 0.97
CA THR A 791 22.66 3.54 0.78
C THR A 791 23.48 2.72 -0.20
N ARG A 792 24.40 3.40 -0.89
CA ARG A 792 25.65 2.79 -1.38
C ARG A 792 26.54 2.37 -0.20
N PRO A 793 27.42 1.37 -0.38
CA PRO A 793 28.52 1.09 0.53
C PRO A 793 29.31 2.37 0.83
N CYS A 794 29.43 2.71 2.12
CA CYS A 794 30.14 3.90 2.56
C CYS A 794 30.95 3.64 3.85
N PRO A 795 32.15 4.24 4.00
CA PRO A 795 32.98 4.02 5.19
C PRO A 795 32.28 4.29 6.53
N GLU A 796 31.38 5.26 6.55
CA GLU A 796 30.61 5.67 7.72
C GLU A 796 29.72 4.54 8.23
N LEU A 797 29.15 3.74 7.32
CA LEU A 797 28.37 2.57 7.69
C LEU A 797 29.25 1.47 8.28
N VAL A 798 30.45 1.23 7.73
CA VAL A 798 31.40 0.27 8.31
C VAL A 798 31.77 0.67 9.73
N GLU A 799 32.11 1.95 9.93
CA GLU A 799 32.51 2.46 11.24
C GLU A 799 31.35 2.42 12.24
N ALA A 800 30.16 2.86 11.82
CA ALA A 800 28.95 2.76 12.63
C ALA A 800 28.63 1.30 12.98
N SER A 801 28.88 0.35 12.07
CA SER A 801 28.59 -1.08 12.23
C SER A 801 29.68 -1.85 12.97
N ARG A 802 30.82 -1.23 13.28
CA ARG A 802 31.96 -1.90 13.92
C ARG A 802 31.53 -2.64 15.20
N GLY A 803 31.70 -3.95 15.23
CA GLY A 803 31.31 -4.81 16.35
C GLY A 803 29.80 -4.82 16.65
N ALA A 804 28.95 -4.60 15.65
CA ALA A 804 27.50 -4.67 15.81
C ALA A 804 27.03 -6.10 16.14
N THR A 805 26.07 -6.22 17.06
CA THR A 805 25.38 -7.49 17.32
C THR A 805 24.52 -7.89 16.12
N VAL A 806 23.83 -6.92 15.52
CA VAL A 806 23.04 -7.09 14.30
C VAL A 806 23.23 -5.89 13.40
N LEU A 807 23.59 -6.12 12.14
CA LEU A 807 23.51 -5.14 11.06
C LEU A 807 22.31 -5.47 10.18
N ILE A 808 21.33 -4.58 10.12
CA ILE A 808 20.22 -4.63 9.17
C ILE A 808 20.61 -3.74 7.99
N HIS A 809 20.86 -4.36 6.83
CA HIS A 809 21.38 -3.66 5.66
C HIS A 809 20.43 -3.82 4.46
N GLU A 810 20.24 -2.75 3.70
CA GLU A 810 19.56 -2.81 2.41
C GLU A 810 20.35 -3.66 1.40
N ALA A 811 19.66 -4.49 0.64
CA ALA A 811 20.24 -5.34 -0.40
C ALA A 811 19.34 -5.30 -1.64
N THR A 812 19.13 -4.10 -2.16
CA THR A 812 18.13 -3.82 -3.19
C THR A 812 18.39 -4.61 -4.47
N PHE A 813 19.65 -4.73 -4.89
CA PHE A 813 20.02 -5.33 -6.17
C PHE A 813 20.76 -6.67 -6.03
N GLU A 814 20.59 -7.53 -7.02
CA GLU A 814 21.42 -8.72 -7.22
C GLU A 814 22.78 -8.33 -7.81
N GLU A 815 23.77 -9.22 -7.69
CA GLU A 815 25.14 -9.01 -8.17
C GLU A 815 25.21 -8.67 -9.67
N ALA A 816 24.34 -9.27 -10.49
CA ALA A 816 24.30 -8.98 -11.93
C ALA A 816 23.89 -7.53 -12.26
N MET A 817 23.42 -6.76 -11.28
CA MET A 817 22.86 -5.41 -11.45
C MET A 817 23.67 -4.33 -10.70
N VAL A 818 24.97 -4.54 -10.45
CA VAL A 818 25.85 -3.52 -9.82
C VAL A 818 25.74 -2.15 -10.49
N GLU A 819 25.64 -2.08 -11.82
CA GLU A 819 25.48 -0.80 -12.53
C GLU A 819 24.18 -0.07 -12.16
N GLU A 820 23.06 -0.80 -12.03
CA GLU A 820 21.80 -0.21 -11.57
C GLU A 820 21.89 0.21 -10.10
N ALA A 821 22.55 -0.60 -9.27
CA ALA A 821 22.78 -0.30 -7.85
C ALA A 821 23.57 1.01 -7.70
N ILE A 822 24.65 1.18 -8.47
CA ILE A 822 25.42 2.43 -8.51
C ILE A 822 24.56 3.59 -9.01
N ALA A 823 23.83 3.41 -10.12
CA ALA A 823 23.03 4.47 -10.73
C ALA A 823 21.89 4.98 -9.82
N LYS A 824 21.31 4.08 -9.02
CA LYS A 824 20.20 4.39 -8.11
C LYS A 824 20.64 4.60 -6.65
N ASN A 825 21.94 4.60 -6.39
CA ASN A 825 22.55 4.73 -5.07
C ASN A 825 22.06 3.70 -4.03
N HIS A 826 22.06 2.43 -4.42
CA HIS A 826 21.71 1.29 -3.57
C HIS A 826 22.83 0.25 -3.52
N SER A 827 22.73 -0.69 -2.60
CA SER A 827 23.67 -1.79 -2.45
C SER A 827 23.21 -3.05 -3.19
N THR A 828 24.17 -3.81 -3.68
CA THR A 828 23.94 -5.21 -4.04
C THR A 828 23.98 -6.12 -2.81
N THR A 829 23.49 -7.34 -2.97
CA THR A 829 23.54 -8.37 -1.91
C THR A 829 24.97 -8.63 -1.41
N ASN A 830 25.95 -8.76 -2.31
CA ASN A 830 27.34 -9.02 -1.92
C ASN A 830 27.98 -7.81 -1.24
N GLU A 831 27.77 -6.61 -1.79
CA GLU A 831 28.28 -5.38 -1.17
C GLU A 831 27.77 -5.21 0.26
N ALA A 832 26.48 -5.49 0.52
CA ALA A 832 25.91 -5.44 1.86
C ALA A 832 26.56 -6.45 2.82
N ILE A 833 26.88 -7.65 2.34
CA ILE A 833 27.57 -8.70 3.11
C ILE A 833 29.03 -8.32 3.38
N GLU A 834 29.76 -7.85 2.38
CA GLU A 834 31.15 -7.41 2.49
C GLU A 834 31.29 -6.27 3.50
N MET A 835 30.35 -5.34 3.50
CA MET A 835 30.28 -4.25 4.47
C MET A 835 30.09 -4.76 5.90
N GLY A 836 29.17 -5.70 6.11
CA GLY A 836 28.97 -6.32 7.42
C GLY A 836 30.17 -7.14 7.88
N ASN A 837 30.82 -7.88 6.98
CA ASN A 837 32.04 -8.62 7.26
C ASN A 837 33.20 -7.69 7.63
N SER A 838 33.38 -6.59 6.89
CA SER A 838 34.41 -5.58 7.15
C SER A 838 34.21 -4.85 8.48
N ALA A 839 32.95 -4.74 8.94
CA ALA A 839 32.60 -4.18 10.23
C ALA A 839 32.69 -5.19 11.39
N ASP A 840 33.01 -6.46 11.12
CA ASP A 840 32.94 -7.55 12.08
C ASP A 840 31.56 -7.61 12.79
N ALA A 841 30.49 -7.44 12.02
CA ALA A 841 29.14 -7.61 12.52
C ALA A 841 28.88 -9.08 12.84
N TYR A 842 28.28 -9.36 14.00
CA TYR A 842 27.99 -10.73 14.43
C TYR A 842 26.93 -11.40 13.54
N ARG A 843 25.85 -10.67 13.21
CA ARG A 843 24.80 -11.11 12.28
C ARG A 843 24.44 -10.00 11.32
N ILE A 844 24.15 -10.39 10.07
CA ILE A 844 23.73 -9.49 9.00
C ILE A 844 22.32 -9.92 8.56
N ILE A 845 21.35 -9.01 8.63
CA ILE A 845 19.99 -9.21 8.13
C ILE A 845 19.84 -8.34 6.89
N LEU A 846 19.67 -8.98 5.74
CA LEU A 846 19.44 -8.30 4.47
C LEU A 846 17.95 -8.00 4.31
N THR A 847 17.61 -6.80 3.88
CA THR A 847 16.23 -6.35 3.65
C THR A 847 16.14 -5.42 2.44
N HIS A 848 14.98 -4.81 2.21
CA HIS A 848 14.73 -3.83 1.16
C HIS A 848 15.03 -4.36 -0.25
N PHE A 849 14.52 -5.55 -0.56
CA PHE A 849 14.80 -6.23 -1.82
C PHE A 849 14.02 -5.60 -2.98
N SER A 850 14.64 -5.49 -4.17
CA SER A 850 13.90 -5.08 -5.37
C SER A 850 12.81 -6.09 -5.69
N GLN A 851 11.61 -5.57 -5.90
CA GLN A 851 10.43 -6.41 -6.19
C GLN A 851 10.31 -6.85 -7.64
N ARG A 852 11.24 -6.42 -8.50
CA ARG A 852 11.32 -6.87 -9.89
C ARG A 852 11.63 -8.37 -10.00
N TYR A 853 12.13 -8.97 -8.91
CA TYR A 853 12.51 -10.38 -8.85
C TYR A 853 11.94 -10.98 -7.56
N PRO A 854 10.85 -11.76 -7.60
CA PRO A 854 10.25 -12.39 -6.41
C PRO A 854 11.07 -13.59 -5.90
N LYS A 855 12.39 -13.53 -6.01
CA LYS A 855 13.32 -14.62 -5.66
C LYS A 855 13.92 -14.35 -4.27
N ILE A 856 14.23 -15.42 -3.54
CA ILE A 856 15.19 -15.30 -2.43
C ILE A 856 16.53 -14.91 -3.05
N PRO A 857 17.24 -13.89 -2.52
CA PRO A 857 18.57 -13.55 -2.99
C PRO A 857 19.48 -14.78 -2.99
N VAL A 858 20.20 -14.99 -4.09
CA VAL A 858 21.20 -16.05 -4.15
C VAL A 858 22.34 -15.64 -3.22
N LEU A 859 22.60 -16.48 -2.22
CA LEU A 859 23.66 -16.29 -1.24
C LEU A 859 24.67 -17.41 -1.39
N ASP A 860 25.94 -17.02 -1.51
CA ASP A 860 27.07 -17.95 -1.48
C ASP A 860 27.10 -18.68 -0.13
N GLU A 861 27.30 -20.00 -0.17
CA GLU A 861 27.33 -20.86 1.01
C GLU A 861 28.34 -20.37 2.06
N ALA A 862 29.47 -19.81 1.60
CA ALA A 862 30.50 -19.22 2.46
C ALA A 862 29.99 -18.10 3.37
N ASN A 863 28.97 -17.33 2.95
CA ASN A 863 28.45 -16.18 3.69
C ASN A 863 27.18 -16.51 4.51
N MET A 864 26.62 -17.72 4.34
CA MET A 864 25.37 -18.14 5.00
C MET A 864 25.52 -18.35 6.51
N HIS A 865 26.74 -18.46 7.05
CA HIS A 865 26.98 -18.67 8.48
C HIS A 865 26.73 -17.42 9.35
N LYS A 866 26.70 -16.22 8.75
CA LYS A 866 26.42 -14.92 9.43
C LYS A 866 25.22 -14.16 8.86
N THR A 867 24.85 -14.46 7.61
CA THR A 867 23.89 -13.67 6.83
C THR A 867 22.52 -14.31 6.80
N CYS A 868 21.48 -13.48 6.93
CA CYS A 868 20.09 -13.88 6.99
C CYS A 868 19.26 -13.03 6.01
N VAL A 869 18.21 -13.61 5.43
CA VAL A 869 17.30 -12.92 4.51
C VAL A 869 16.03 -12.54 5.26
N ALA A 870 15.66 -11.27 5.22
CA ALA A 870 14.42 -10.77 5.79
C ALA A 870 13.20 -11.24 4.98
N PHE A 871 12.11 -11.52 5.69
CA PHE A 871 10.78 -11.70 5.11
C PHE A 871 9.77 -10.86 5.89
N ASP A 872 8.69 -10.46 5.23
CA ASP A 872 7.57 -9.82 5.91
C ASP A 872 7.09 -10.71 7.06
N MET A 873 6.81 -10.10 8.21
CA MET A 873 6.38 -10.75 9.46
C MET A 873 7.43 -11.62 10.16
N MET A 874 8.69 -11.57 9.73
CA MET A 874 9.78 -12.22 10.46
C MET A 874 10.01 -11.55 11.82
N SER A 875 10.06 -12.35 12.89
CA SER A 875 10.25 -11.94 14.29
C SER A 875 11.56 -12.53 14.78
N VAL A 876 12.60 -11.71 14.95
CA VAL A 876 13.93 -12.15 15.41
C VAL A 876 14.13 -11.70 16.84
N ASN A 877 14.04 -12.64 17.79
CA ASN A 877 14.45 -12.38 19.16
C ASN A 877 15.98 -12.35 19.27
N VAL A 878 16.52 -11.43 20.06
CA VAL A 878 17.97 -11.31 20.27
C VAL A 878 18.61 -12.59 20.85
N ALA A 879 17.85 -13.38 21.62
CA ALA A 879 18.30 -14.67 22.15
C ALA A 879 18.48 -15.75 21.07
N ASP A 880 17.81 -15.61 19.92
CA ASP A 880 17.79 -16.61 18.85
C ASP A 880 18.81 -16.32 17.73
N LEU A 881 19.58 -15.23 17.85
CA LEU A 881 20.62 -14.87 16.87
C LEU A 881 21.64 -15.98 16.55
N PRO A 882 22.07 -16.84 17.50
CA PRO A 882 22.94 -17.97 17.18
C PRO A 882 22.32 -18.98 16.21
N VAL A 883 20.99 -19.14 16.24
CA VAL A 883 20.24 -20.09 15.43
C VAL A 883 19.84 -19.49 14.07
N LEU A 884 19.67 -18.16 14.00
CA LEU A 884 19.13 -17.45 12.84
C LEU A 884 19.72 -17.87 11.47
N PRO A 885 21.06 -17.94 11.25
CA PRO A 885 21.61 -18.32 9.95
C PRO A 885 21.38 -19.80 9.59
N LYS A 886 21.20 -20.66 10.60
CA LYS A 886 21.02 -22.11 10.44
C LYS A 886 19.66 -22.48 9.83
N VAL A 887 18.69 -21.57 9.87
CA VAL A 887 17.33 -21.81 9.36
C VAL A 887 17.22 -21.53 7.86
N LEU A 888 18.10 -20.67 7.31
CA LEU A 888 18.04 -20.23 5.92
C LEU A 888 18.04 -21.36 4.87
N PRO A 889 18.86 -22.44 4.98
CA PRO A 889 18.82 -23.56 4.03
C PRO A 889 17.45 -24.21 3.93
N TYR A 890 16.73 -24.33 5.06
CA TYR A 890 15.39 -24.91 5.11
C TYR A 890 14.34 -23.98 4.53
N LEU A 891 14.49 -22.66 4.71
CA LEU A 891 13.57 -21.69 4.09
C LEU A 891 13.69 -21.69 2.56
N LYS A 892 14.89 -21.90 2.01
CA LYS A 892 15.11 -22.00 0.55
C LYS A 892 14.26 -23.12 -0.09
N LEU A 893 13.90 -24.16 0.65
CA LEU A 893 13.04 -25.25 0.16
C LEU A 893 11.67 -24.74 -0.30
N LEU A 894 11.08 -23.80 0.44
CA LEU A 894 9.74 -23.28 0.19
C LEU A 894 9.60 -22.54 -1.16
N PHE A 895 10.71 -22.07 -1.71
CA PHE A 895 10.72 -21.23 -2.90
C PHE A 895 11.24 -21.94 -4.16
N ARG A 896 11.51 -23.26 -4.09
CA ARG A 896 12.02 -24.04 -5.26
C ARG A 896 11.08 -24.01 -6.47
N ASN A 897 9.75 -24.04 -6.25
CA ASN A 897 8.75 -24.18 -7.31
C ASN A 897 8.09 -22.84 -7.72
N GLU A 898 8.03 -21.86 -6.80
CA GLU A 898 7.54 -20.50 -7.13
C GLU A 898 8.43 -19.80 -8.16
N MET A 899 9.66 -20.28 -8.34
CA MET A 899 10.60 -19.85 -9.38
C MET A 899 10.17 -20.18 -10.83
N ILE A 900 9.21 -21.08 -11.05
CA ILE A 900 8.83 -21.57 -12.40
C ILE A 900 7.55 -20.90 -12.92
N VAL A 901 6.65 -20.47 -12.03
CA VAL A 901 5.30 -20.02 -12.42
C VAL A 901 5.32 -18.62 -13.06
N ASP A 902 6.13 -17.68 -12.54
CA ASP A 902 6.16 -16.29 -13.03
C ASP A 902 6.92 -16.13 -14.36
N GLU A 903 7.90 -16.98 -14.69
CA GLU A 903 8.53 -16.97 -16.02
C GLU A 903 7.52 -17.28 -17.14
N SER A 904 6.44 -18.00 -16.83
CA SER A 904 5.38 -18.29 -17.80
C SER A 904 4.35 -17.17 -17.93
N ASP A 905 4.02 -16.46 -16.85
CA ASP A 905 3.04 -15.35 -16.86
C ASP A 905 3.66 -14.07 -17.48
N ASP A 906 4.94 -13.77 -17.22
CA ASP A 906 5.63 -12.58 -17.78
C ASP A 906 5.97 -12.73 -19.27
N VAL A 907 6.26 -13.95 -19.74
CA VAL A 907 6.46 -14.22 -21.18
C VAL A 907 5.15 -14.08 -21.94
N VAL A 908 4.00 -14.42 -21.33
CA VAL A 908 2.70 -14.24 -21.96
C VAL A 908 2.35 -12.75 -22.06
N ASP A 909 2.59 -11.93 -21.03
CA ASP A 909 2.31 -10.49 -21.11
C ASP A 909 3.26 -9.74 -22.09
N ALA A 910 4.52 -10.17 -22.22
CA ALA A 910 5.44 -9.63 -23.23
C ALA A 910 5.03 -9.98 -24.67
N VAL A 911 4.53 -11.20 -24.90
CA VAL A 911 4.04 -11.64 -26.22
C VAL A 911 2.69 -10.99 -26.55
N THR A 912 1.84 -10.70 -25.56
CA THR A 912 0.54 -10.04 -25.80
C THR A 912 0.67 -8.53 -25.96
N ALA A 913 1.74 -7.90 -25.48
CA ALA A 913 2.06 -6.49 -25.77
C ALA A 913 2.57 -6.27 -27.21
N ALA A 914 2.94 -7.34 -27.92
CA ALA A 914 3.40 -7.31 -29.30
C ALA A 914 2.27 -7.57 -30.34
N TYR A 915 1.00 -7.71 -29.91
CA TYR A 915 -0.16 -7.94 -30.79
C TYR A 915 -1.29 -6.93 -30.63
#